data_AF-A0A257Q3N6-F1
#
_entry.id   AF-A0A257Q3N6-F1
#
_cell.length_a   1.000
_cell.length_b   1.000
_cell.length_c   1.000
_cell.angle_alpha   90.00
_cell.angle_beta   90.00
_cell.angle_gamma   90.00
#
_symmetry.space_group_name_H-M   'P 1'
#
loop_
_entity.id
_entity.type
_entity.pdbx_description
1 polymer ?
#
loop_
_entity_poly.entity_id
_entity_poly.type
_entity_poly.pdbx_seq_one_letter_code
_entity_poly.pdbx_strand_id
1 'polypeptide(L)'
;MLPAALSGTIEDAVPALGNLLSRTDILASMQQPDQTKVMEAAVAMSIKLRDAGRVDDALALLQSCVNCNAGFLPAHKEILIILVLTRNQPDAGLAHINASHAVRTNPWMMFWEAECFRRLGQTAQMADVYARLIPSAIWFFPFEAIWAEISFEVARYSLLLFQTLNAGWAKGTWTSSVASPVPTSLIAGFLDPFGRSAFIFQQQLKRSLETAIPGFDLHAAVIRFVLDNLDSLDSVQQVIFFHVIVSLCKDEAVGEFLNNPTRLAVVSHFPGFIKNLDLHVQRTGEGAMQFEICLASFLRSSALEKFIAGDQAAFDFAESEVAASCAMEICSRYRDRLNFAKVAKLQFLSQAKRSSPAPGSQRHLFIGLFGQMRALHQALPPQLQYLKKDIQAWCAAGNLVSFGVSTWKETGAKVVEPSNRHFEFIHRMPSELEPVITADQFPDFQKFIEKFPLAGQKILALSRQHEEIRTDLIEKYFTTHGLETDKLFIDLQSEADFMSDLGGQMEAAFGNYTLVLNQGRMFHRIAAFAKLSELASENLGAPVTNFALVRPDVIFNTGSLIDVVNRSLQSHEERSVFCDLDVAAQYVDGMGDRYFIGKTRPVSKLFETASMIKEMLQENFWGFYKHRVKWHTLPRTVLYESDVVAKPLPPGPGFYFHRARYELNLIRQELVSDTLNATDETARQVRQLLA
;
A
#
# COMPACT_ATOMS: atom_id res chain seq x y z
N MET A 1 12.38 -11.70 -58.06
CA MET A 1 12.91 -10.31 -58.14
C MET A 1 13.37 -9.76 -56.80
N LEU A 2 12.61 -9.89 -55.69
CA LEU A 2 13.06 -9.41 -54.36
C LEU A 2 14.42 -9.97 -53.85
N PRO A 3 14.76 -11.27 -54.00
CA PRO A 3 15.99 -11.80 -53.40
C PRO A 3 17.27 -11.22 -54.00
N ALA A 4 17.25 -10.85 -55.29
CA ALA A 4 18.41 -10.30 -56.00
C ALA A 4 18.63 -8.80 -55.71
N ALA A 5 17.57 -8.05 -55.40
CA ALA A 5 17.67 -6.62 -55.05
C ALA A 5 18.12 -6.40 -53.60
N LEU A 6 17.89 -7.37 -52.71
CA LEU A 6 18.31 -7.32 -51.30
C LEU A 6 19.73 -7.85 -51.04
N SER A 7 20.35 -8.52 -52.01
CA SER A 7 21.71 -9.07 -51.94
C SER A 7 22.80 -8.17 -52.54
N GLY A 8 22.42 -7.02 -53.13
CA GLY A 8 23.33 -6.06 -53.76
C GLY A 8 23.88 -5.00 -52.81
N THR A 9 24.74 -4.12 -53.32
CA THR A 9 25.23 -2.96 -52.54
C THR A 9 24.09 -1.95 -52.32
N ILE A 10 24.21 -1.07 -51.33
CA ILE A 10 23.20 -0.02 -51.05
C ILE A 10 22.89 0.80 -52.32
N GLU A 11 23.89 1.02 -53.18
CA GLU A 11 23.75 1.78 -54.42
C GLU A 11 22.88 1.11 -55.48
N ASP A 12 22.79 -0.23 -55.49
CA ASP A 12 21.99 -0.96 -56.46
C ASP A 12 20.54 -1.15 -55.97
N ALA A 13 20.38 -1.31 -54.65
CA ALA A 13 19.11 -1.64 -54.04
C ALA A 13 18.14 -0.44 -53.95
N VAL A 14 18.67 0.78 -53.72
CA VAL A 14 17.85 1.98 -53.53
C VAL A 14 17.10 2.41 -54.80
N PRO A 15 17.75 2.52 -55.99
CA PRO A 15 17.04 2.83 -57.23
C PRO A 15 16.05 1.72 -57.63
N ALA A 16 16.39 0.46 -57.37
CA ALA A 16 15.51 -0.68 -57.65
C ALA A 16 14.22 -0.64 -56.81
N LEU A 17 14.34 -0.40 -55.51
CA LEU A 17 13.20 -0.27 -54.61
C LEU A 17 12.39 1.00 -54.89
N GLY A 18 13.06 2.14 -55.14
CA GLY A 18 12.40 3.40 -55.50
C GLY A 18 11.60 3.30 -56.80
N ASN A 19 12.15 2.67 -57.84
CA ASN A 19 11.44 2.42 -59.11
C ASN A 19 10.26 1.46 -58.95
N LEU A 20 10.38 0.47 -58.06
CA LEU A 20 9.30 -0.48 -57.83
C LEU A 20 8.16 0.18 -57.03
N LEU A 21 8.49 1.06 -56.08
CA LEU A 21 7.51 1.82 -55.29
C LEU A 21 6.81 2.95 -56.07
N SER A 22 7.44 3.50 -57.11
CA SER A 22 6.83 4.53 -57.97
C SER A 22 5.89 3.95 -59.04
N ARG A 23 5.98 2.64 -59.31
CA ARG A 23 5.13 1.93 -60.28
C ARG A 23 3.90 1.33 -59.64
N THR A 24 2.93 2.21 -59.37
CA THR A 24 1.63 1.86 -58.79
C THR A 24 0.85 0.83 -59.62
N ASP A 25 1.08 0.78 -60.95
CA ASP A 25 0.52 -0.21 -61.87
C ASP A 25 1.02 -1.64 -61.62
N ILE A 26 2.33 -1.80 -61.37
CA ILE A 26 2.93 -3.09 -61.02
C ILE A 26 2.53 -3.48 -59.61
N LEU A 27 2.64 -2.57 -58.65
CA LEU A 27 2.29 -2.84 -57.27
C LEU A 27 0.83 -3.29 -57.14
N ALA A 28 -0.11 -2.59 -57.78
CA ALA A 28 -1.53 -2.96 -57.76
C ALA A 28 -1.82 -4.36 -58.33
N SER A 29 -0.95 -4.88 -59.20
CA SER A 29 -1.06 -6.24 -59.75
C SER A 29 -0.47 -7.34 -58.85
N MET A 30 0.29 -6.98 -57.82
CA MET A 30 0.90 -7.91 -56.86
C MET A 30 -0.11 -8.34 -55.78
N GLN A 31 0.04 -9.55 -55.26
CA GLN A 31 -0.72 -9.95 -54.06
C GLN A 31 -0.25 -9.14 -52.84
N GLN A 32 -1.18 -8.83 -51.93
CA GLN A 32 -0.89 -8.05 -50.72
C GLN A 32 0.35 -8.51 -49.92
N PRO A 33 0.60 -9.82 -49.70
CA PRO A 33 1.80 -10.26 -48.98
C PRO A 33 3.11 -9.86 -49.67
N ASP A 34 3.13 -9.77 -51.00
CA ASP A 34 4.33 -9.41 -51.75
C ASP A 34 4.53 -7.89 -51.84
N GLN A 35 3.44 -7.10 -51.84
CA GLN A 35 3.52 -5.64 -51.66
C GLN A 35 4.13 -5.29 -50.30
N THR A 36 3.67 -5.97 -49.23
CA THR A 36 4.18 -5.76 -47.86
C THR A 36 5.68 -6.04 -47.76
N LYS A 37 6.16 -7.16 -48.33
CA LYS A 37 7.60 -7.50 -48.34
C LYS A 37 8.47 -6.46 -49.04
N VAL A 38 7.99 -5.86 -50.13
CA VAL A 38 8.70 -4.78 -50.82
C VAL A 38 8.84 -3.57 -49.91
N MET A 39 7.77 -3.18 -49.22
CA MET A 39 7.79 -2.02 -48.34
C MET A 39 8.62 -2.28 -47.07
N GLU A 40 8.61 -3.50 -46.53
CA GLU A 40 9.50 -3.91 -45.42
C GLU A 40 10.98 -3.86 -45.83
N ALA A 41 11.30 -4.34 -47.04
CA ALA A 41 12.63 -4.23 -47.61
C ALA A 41 13.09 -2.78 -47.78
N ALA A 42 12.19 -1.90 -48.23
CA ALA A 42 12.46 -0.47 -48.35
C ALA A 42 12.68 0.20 -47.00
N VAL A 43 11.89 -0.14 -45.96
CA VAL A 43 12.12 0.34 -44.59
C VAL A 43 13.49 -0.09 -44.06
N ALA A 44 13.85 -1.37 -44.21
CA ALA A 44 15.16 -1.87 -43.79
C ALA A 44 16.32 -1.17 -44.52
N MET A 45 16.15 -0.85 -45.81
CA MET A 45 17.14 -0.09 -46.57
C MET A 45 17.23 1.37 -46.11
N SER A 46 16.10 2.02 -45.82
CA SER A 46 16.08 3.38 -45.29
C SER A 46 16.79 3.50 -43.94
N ILE A 47 16.68 2.49 -43.07
CA ILE A 47 17.45 2.42 -41.82
C ILE A 47 18.96 2.40 -42.11
N LYS A 48 19.42 1.54 -43.04
CA LYS A 48 20.83 1.49 -43.44
C LYS A 48 21.32 2.81 -44.03
N LEU A 49 20.50 3.46 -44.87
CA LEU A 49 20.81 4.77 -45.45
C LEU A 49 20.94 5.86 -44.39
N ARG A 50 20.01 5.90 -43.42
CA ARG A 50 20.07 6.83 -42.29
C ARG A 50 21.35 6.63 -41.49
N ASP A 51 21.68 5.39 -41.14
CA ASP A 51 22.86 5.06 -40.34
C ASP A 51 24.17 5.37 -41.10
N ALA A 52 24.14 5.34 -42.44
CA ALA A 52 25.22 5.80 -43.32
C ALA A 52 25.23 7.31 -43.57
N GLY A 53 24.37 8.10 -42.92
CA GLY A 53 24.29 9.56 -43.06
C GLY A 53 23.54 10.06 -44.30
N ARG A 54 23.02 9.16 -45.15
CA ARG A 54 22.23 9.48 -46.35
C ARG A 54 20.76 9.69 -46.01
N VAL A 55 20.50 10.69 -45.15
CA VAL A 55 19.18 10.88 -44.52
C VAL A 55 18.10 11.31 -45.53
N ASP A 56 18.42 12.10 -46.56
CA ASP A 56 17.45 12.51 -47.59
C ASP A 56 16.98 11.33 -48.44
N ASP A 57 17.90 10.45 -48.81
CA ASP A 57 17.58 9.25 -49.59
C ASP A 57 16.72 8.28 -48.78
N ALA A 58 17.02 8.13 -47.49
CA ALA A 58 16.22 7.33 -46.57
C ALA A 58 14.78 7.85 -46.50
N LEU A 59 14.61 9.18 -46.38
CA LEU A 59 13.30 9.83 -46.28
C LEU A 59 12.51 9.73 -47.59
N ALA A 60 13.15 9.92 -48.74
CA ALA A 60 12.52 9.80 -50.05
C ALA A 60 12.00 8.37 -50.31
N LEU A 61 12.79 7.37 -49.90
CA LEU A 61 12.40 5.97 -50.03
C LEU A 61 11.21 5.63 -49.11
N LEU A 62 11.20 6.12 -47.87
CA LEU A 62 10.06 5.94 -46.95
C LEU A 62 8.80 6.66 -47.42
N GLN A 63 8.93 7.88 -47.97
CA GLN A 63 7.80 8.61 -48.52
C GLN A 63 7.18 7.86 -49.71
N SER A 64 8.00 7.16 -50.50
CA SER A 64 7.52 6.30 -51.58
C SER A 64 6.70 5.12 -51.04
N CYS A 65 7.08 4.54 -49.90
CA CYS A 65 6.26 3.53 -49.21
C CYS A 65 4.91 4.10 -48.75
N VAL A 66 4.89 5.29 -48.14
CA VAL A 66 3.65 5.94 -47.68
C VAL A 66 2.73 6.29 -48.85
N ASN A 67 3.28 6.76 -49.98
CA ASN A 67 2.51 7.06 -51.18
C ASN A 67 1.90 5.79 -51.79
N CYS A 68 2.61 4.66 -51.72
CA CYS A 68 2.11 3.35 -52.15
C CYS A 68 1.00 2.83 -51.22
N ASN A 69 1.17 2.96 -49.91
CA ASN A 69 0.18 2.56 -48.92
C ASN A 69 0.19 3.51 -47.72
N ALA A 70 -0.80 4.41 -47.68
CA ALA A 70 -0.96 5.40 -46.62
C ALA A 70 -1.24 4.80 -45.22
N GLY A 71 -1.58 3.51 -45.15
CA GLY A 71 -1.76 2.76 -43.90
C GLY A 71 -0.52 1.99 -43.44
N PHE A 72 0.58 2.01 -44.21
CA PHE A 72 1.77 1.21 -43.90
C PHE A 72 2.59 1.82 -42.76
N LEU A 73 2.18 1.48 -41.54
CA LEU A 73 2.72 2.04 -40.30
C LEU A 73 4.26 2.01 -40.17
N PRO A 74 4.99 0.93 -40.54
CA PRO A 74 6.45 0.90 -40.38
C PRO A 74 7.19 2.06 -41.08
N ALA A 75 6.70 2.50 -42.25
CA ALA A 75 7.30 3.64 -42.94
C ALA A 75 7.09 4.96 -42.18
N HIS A 76 5.87 5.19 -41.67
CA HIS A 76 5.57 6.36 -40.83
C HIS A 76 6.44 6.41 -39.57
N LYS A 77 6.70 5.25 -38.92
CA LYS A 77 7.56 5.19 -37.72
C LYS A 77 8.97 5.72 -38.01
N GLU A 78 9.59 5.23 -39.09
CA GLU A 78 10.96 5.61 -39.44
C GLU A 78 11.05 7.06 -39.95
N ILE A 79 10.03 7.55 -40.67
CA ILE A 79 9.95 8.97 -41.06
C ILE A 79 10.02 9.86 -39.81
N LEU A 80 9.24 9.54 -38.77
CA LEU A 80 9.21 10.32 -37.55
C LEU A 80 10.53 10.23 -36.75
N ILE A 81 11.17 9.06 -36.71
CA ILE A 81 12.52 8.93 -36.14
C ILE A 81 13.50 9.86 -36.85
N ILE A 82 13.50 9.86 -38.19
CA ILE A 82 14.39 10.71 -38.98
C ILE A 82 14.10 12.19 -38.74
N LEU A 83 12.84 12.61 -38.86
CA LEU A 83 12.47 14.02 -38.74
C LEU A 83 12.72 14.54 -37.32
N VAL A 84 12.33 13.79 -36.29
CA VAL A 84 12.34 14.25 -34.90
C VAL A 84 13.68 13.99 -34.20
N LEU A 85 14.28 12.81 -34.37
CA LEU A 85 15.53 12.46 -33.67
C LEU A 85 16.78 12.79 -34.48
N THR A 86 16.80 12.45 -35.77
CA THR A 86 18.00 12.64 -36.61
C THR A 86 18.15 14.09 -37.08
N ARG A 87 17.06 14.71 -37.54
CA ARG A 87 17.07 16.09 -38.06
C ARG A 87 16.70 17.14 -37.03
N ASN A 88 16.13 16.74 -35.90
CA ASN A 88 15.59 17.64 -34.88
C ASN A 88 14.62 18.69 -35.48
N GLN A 89 13.73 18.24 -36.36
CA GLN A 89 12.69 19.03 -37.03
C GLN A 89 11.29 18.63 -36.53
N PRO A 90 10.93 18.98 -35.29
CA PRO A 90 9.64 18.58 -34.70
C PRO A 90 8.43 19.17 -35.45
N ASP A 91 8.53 20.36 -36.05
CA ASP A 91 7.44 20.96 -36.86
C ASP A 91 7.14 20.14 -38.11
N ALA A 92 8.17 19.64 -38.80
CA ALA A 92 8.02 18.76 -39.95
C ALA A 92 7.41 17.41 -39.55
N GLY A 93 7.78 16.89 -38.37
CA GLY A 93 7.15 15.73 -37.77
C GLY A 93 5.64 15.93 -37.55
N LEU A 94 5.22 17.05 -36.96
CA LEU A 94 3.79 17.37 -36.78
C LEU A 94 3.06 17.50 -38.10
N ALA A 95 3.65 18.16 -39.10
CA ALA A 95 3.05 18.28 -40.43
C ALA A 95 2.81 16.90 -41.05
N HIS A 96 3.77 15.97 -40.92
CA HIS A 96 3.63 14.60 -41.38
C HIS A 96 2.50 13.85 -40.64
N ILE A 97 2.43 13.94 -39.31
CA ILE A 97 1.38 13.30 -38.50
C ILE A 97 0.00 13.83 -38.90
N ASN A 98 -0.15 15.16 -39.04
CA ASN A 98 -1.41 15.79 -39.39
C ASN A 98 -1.90 15.40 -40.79
N ALA A 99 -0.99 15.17 -41.73
CA ALA A 99 -1.31 14.70 -43.08
C ALA A 99 -1.65 13.18 -43.14
N SER A 100 -1.30 12.41 -42.11
CA SER A 100 -1.38 10.94 -42.09
C SER A 100 -2.67 10.42 -41.44
N HIS A 101 -3.84 10.81 -41.97
CA HIS A 101 -5.15 10.48 -41.36
C HIS A 101 -5.39 8.99 -41.13
N ALA A 102 -4.88 8.12 -42.01
CA ALA A 102 -5.09 6.67 -41.95
C ALA A 102 -4.45 5.99 -40.73
N VAL A 103 -3.40 6.59 -40.15
CA VAL A 103 -2.66 6.03 -39.01
C VAL A 103 -2.61 6.98 -37.80
N ARG A 104 -3.20 8.17 -37.89
CA ARG A 104 -3.11 9.21 -36.85
C ARG A 104 -3.60 8.74 -35.48
N THR A 105 -4.64 7.91 -35.44
CA THR A 105 -5.19 7.35 -34.18
C THR A 105 -4.36 6.19 -33.62
N ASN A 106 -3.28 5.80 -34.30
CA ASN A 106 -2.37 4.78 -33.79
C ASN A 106 -1.59 5.33 -32.57
N PRO A 107 -1.52 4.60 -31.45
CA PRO A 107 -0.80 5.04 -30.25
C PRO A 107 0.65 5.47 -30.50
N TRP A 108 1.35 4.80 -31.44
CA TRP A 108 2.72 5.17 -31.80
C TRP A 108 2.80 6.56 -32.45
N MET A 109 1.83 6.89 -33.30
CA MET A 109 1.75 8.21 -33.93
C MET A 109 1.45 9.29 -32.89
N MET A 110 0.56 9.01 -31.94
CA MET A 110 0.28 9.91 -30.81
C MET A 110 1.51 10.13 -29.91
N PHE A 111 2.32 9.09 -29.65
CA PHE A 111 3.59 9.26 -28.91
C PHE A 111 4.53 10.26 -29.58
N TRP A 112 4.68 10.18 -30.91
CA TRP A 112 5.49 11.13 -31.67
C TRP A 112 4.85 12.53 -31.74
N GLU A 113 3.51 12.61 -31.80
CA GLU A 113 2.78 13.89 -31.73
C GLU A 113 3.09 14.59 -30.40
N ALA A 114 3.07 13.85 -29.28
CA ALA A 114 3.44 14.38 -27.97
C ALA A 114 4.93 14.78 -27.88
N GLU A 115 5.85 13.96 -28.40
CA GLU A 115 7.30 14.29 -28.42
C GLU A 115 7.60 15.54 -29.25
N CYS A 116 6.92 15.72 -30.40
CA CYS A 116 7.03 16.94 -31.18
C CYS A 116 6.58 18.17 -30.38
N PHE A 117 5.40 18.11 -29.74
CA PHE A 117 4.92 19.19 -28.89
C PHE A 117 5.86 19.47 -27.71
N ARG A 118 6.46 18.43 -27.11
CA ARG A 118 7.47 18.56 -26.05
C ARG A 118 8.68 19.36 -26.53
N ARG A 119 9.24 19.00 -27.68
CA ARG A 119 10.41 19.68 -28.27
C ARG A 119 10.12 21.13 -28.66
N LEU A 120 8.88 21.42 -29.01
CA LEU A 120 8.40 22.77 -29.34
C LEU A 120 8.01 23.60 -28.10
N GLY A 121 8.08 23.03 -26.89
CA GLY A 121 7.64 23.70 -25.66
C GLY A 121 6.11 23.93 -25.59
N GLN A 122 5.34 23.22 -26.41
CA GLN A 122 3.88 23.32 -26.50
C GLN A 122 3.20 22.40 -25.47
N THR A 123 3.36 22.74 -24.19
CA THR A 123 2.99 21.89 -23.06
C THR A 123 1.49 21.55 -23.00
N ALA A 124 0.60 22.47 -23.37
CA ALA A 124 -0.84 22.25 -23.34
C ALA A 124 -1.28 21.21 -24.39
N GLN A 125 -0.79 21.33 -25.62
CA GLN A 125 -1.06 20.39 -26.70
C GLN A 125 -0.47 19.01 -26.42
N MET A 126 0.73 18.96 -25.82
CA MET A 126 1.34 17.70 -25.39
C MET A 126 0.45 16.97 -24.36
N ALA A 127 -0.06 17.69 -23.35
CA ALA A 127 -0.94 17.12 -22.33
C ALA A 127 -2.26 16.59 -22.93
N ASP A 128 -2.84 17.29 -23.91
CA ASP A 128 -4.04 16.83 -24.64
C ASP A 128 -3.78 15.52 -25.41
N VAL A 129 -2.63 15.40 -26.07
CA VAL A 129 -2.24 14.16 -26.75
C VAL A 129 -2.11 12.99 -25.77
N TYR A 130 -1.45 13.18 -24.63
CA TYR A 130 -1.33 12.13 -23.62
C TYR A 130 -2.70 11.71 -23.06
N ALA A 131 -3.62 12.65 -22.85
CA ALA A 131 -4.98 12.35 -22.40
C ALA A 131 -5.76 11.47 -23.40
N ARG A 132 -5.47 11.56 -24.70
CA ARG A 132 -6.05 10.70 -25.75
C ARG A 132 -5.31 9.37 -25.91
N LEU A 133 -4.01 9.34 -25.65
CA LEU A 133 -3.17 8.16 -25.77
C LEU A 133 -3.54 7.08 -24.73
N ILE A 134 -3.75 7.49 -23.48
CA ILE A 134 -4.03 6.59 -22.35
C ILE A 134 -5.20 5.61 -22.60
N PRO A 135 -6.40 6.06 -23.04
CA PRO A 135 -7.53 5.15 -23.27
C PRO A 135 -7.42 4.34 -24.58
N SER A 136 -6.37 4.52 -25.38
CA SER A 136 -6.26 3.86 -26.69
C SER A 136 -5.85 2.39 -26.54
N ALA A 137 -6.64 1.47 -27.12
CA ALA A 137 -6.30 0.05 -27.13
C ALA A 137 -4.99 -0.20 -27.90
N ILE A 138 -3.95 -0.71 -27.21
CA ILE A 138 -2.65 -1.01 -27.83
C ILE A 138 -2.57 -2.51 -28.15
N TRP A 139 -3.04 -2.87 -29.35
CA TRP A 139 -3.01 -4.24 -29.86
C TRP A 139 -1.59 -4.75 -30.18
N PHE A 140 -0.55 -3.90 -30.11
CA PHE A 140 0.82 -4.23 -30.53
C PHE A 140 1.83 -4.40 -29.39
N PHE A 141 1.51 -4.05 -28.14
CA PHE A 141 2.44 -4.26 -27.03
C PHE A 141 2.26 -5.68 -26.49
N PRO A 142 3.22 -6.60 -26.68
CA PRO A 142 3.09 -7.98 -26.21
C PRO A 142 3.24 -8.11 -24.68
N PHE A 143 3.41 -6.98 -23.98
CA PHE A 143 3.65 -6.92 -22.53
C PHE A 143 2.66 -5.96 -21.88
N GLU A 144 1.46 -6.46 -21.59
CA GLU A 144 0.39 -5.77 -20.86
C GLU A 144 0.92 -5.06 -19.58
N ALA A 145 1.77 -5.75 -18.83
CA ALA A 145 2.42 -5.19 -17.64
C ALA A 145 3.29 -3.94 -17.91
N ILE A 146 4.01 -3.90 -19.04
CA ILE A 146 4.82 -2.73 -19.39
C ILE A 146 3.92 -1.57 -19.80
N TRP A 147 2.83 -1.85 -20.52
CA TRP A 147 1.87 -0.81 -20.91
C TRP A 147 1.15 -0.21 -19.71
N ALA A 148 0.77 -1.04 -18.72
CA ALA A 148 0.19 -0.56 -17.46
C ALA A 148 1.13 0.41 -16.74
N GLU A 149 2.43 0.09 -16.64
CA GLU A 149 3.43 0.97 -16.04
C GLU A 149 3.60 2.29 -16.81
N ILE A 150 3.69 2.22 -18.14
CA ILE A 150 3.80 3.41 -18.99
C ILE A 150 2.55 4.28 -18.85
N SER A 151 1.36 3.69 -18.90
CA SER A 151 0.08 4.41 -18.81
C SER A 151 -0.06 5.13 -17.48
N PHE A 152 0.32 4.46 -16.38
CA PHE A 152 0.33 5.04 -15.06
C PHE A 152 1.23 6.27 -14.99
N GLU A 153 2.48 6.16 -15.45
CA GLU A 153 3.43 7.27 -15.39
C GLU A 153 3.05 8.42 -16.33
N VAL A 154 2.51 8.11 -17.52
CA VAL A 154 2.00 9.13 -18.45
C VAL A 154 0.79 9.86 -17.86
N ALA A 155 -0.13 9.14 -17.21
CA ALA A 155 -1.29 9.75 -16.55
C ALA A 155 -0.88 10.64 -15.38
N ARG A 156 0.03 10.16 -14.53
CA ARG A 156 0.62 10.93 -13.42
C ARG A 156 1.31 12.19 -13.91
N TYR A 157 2.17 12.05 -14.92
CA TYR A 157 2.88 13.18 -15.52
C TYR A 157 1.91 14.19 -16.14
N SER A 158 0.89 13.73 -16.85
CA SER A 158 -0.12 14.59 -17.47
C SER A 158 -0.88 15.41 -16.42
N LEU A 159 -1.25 14.81 -15.29
CA LEU A 159 -1.90 15.55 -14.20
C LEU A 159 -0.99 16.61 -13.58
N LEU A 160 0.30 16.31 -13.38
CA LEU A 160 1.27 17.30 -12.91
C LEU A 160 1.45 18.47 -13.90
N LEU A 161 1.40 18.18 -15.20
CA LEU A 161 1.40 19.21 -16.23
C LEU A 161 0.14 20.07 -16.18
N PHE A 162 -1.05 19.47 -16.07
CA PHE A 162 -2.30 20.21 -15.93
C PHE A 162 -2.29 21.09 -14.67
N GLN A 163 -1.73 20.61 -13.56
CA GLN A 163 -1.53 21.41 -12.36
C GLN A 163 -0.69 22.66 -12.65
N THR A 164 0.44 22.49 -13.35
CA THR A 164 1.38 23.57 -13.68
C THR A 164 0.74 24.58 -14.64
N LEU A 165 -0.01 24.11 -15.63
CA LEU A 165 -0.74 24.95 -16.58
C LEU A 165 -1.85 25.74 -15.87
N ASN A 166 -2.59 25.12 -14.95
CA ASN A 166 -3.60 25.80 -14.14
C ASN A 166 -2.97 26.76 -13.11
N ALA A 167 -1.78 26.46 -12.59
CA ALA A 167 -1.04 27.31 -11.65
C ALA A 167 -0.37 28.52 -12.33
N GLY A 168 -0.26 28.54 -13.66
CA GLY A 168 0.27 29.66 -14.43
C GLY A 168 -0.54 30.95 -14.34
N TRP A 169 -1.71 30.93 -13.69
CA TRP A 169 -2.65 32.07 -13.62
C TRP A 169 -3.33 32.24 -12.25
N ALA A 170 -2.58 32.22 -11.13
CA ALA A 170 -3.14 32.69 -9.85
C ALA A 170 -2.12 33.46 -9.01
N LYS A 171 -2.27 34.79 -9.00
CA LYS A 171 -1.62 35.71 -8.06
C LYS A 171 -1.94 35.32 -6.61
N GLY A 172 -1.04 34.57 -5.96
CA GLY A 172 -0.72 34.75 -4.54
C GLY A 172 -1.85 34.60 -3.51
N THR A 173 -2.94 33.90 -3.81
CA THR A 173 -3.92 33.48 -2.79
C THR A 173 -4.50 32.13 -3.15
N TRP A 174 -4.04 31.08 -2.47
CA TRP A 174 -4.79 29.84 -2.35
C TRP A 174 -6.01 30.16 -1.48
N THR A 175 -7.14 30.49 -2.11
CA THR A 175 -8.43 30.31 -1.45
C THR A 175 -8.81 28.86 -1.71
N SER A 176 -8.78 28.07 -0.64
CA SER A 176 -9.16 26.66 -0.64
C SER A 176 -10.62 26.51 -1.06
N SER A 177 -10.89 26.19 -2.33
CA SER A 177 -12.12 25.48 -2.68
C SER A 177 -11.95 24.67 -3.96
N VAL A 178 -12.16 23.37 -3.79
CA VAL A 178 -12.40 22.29 -4.77
C VAL A 178 -11.21 21.97 -5.69
N ALA A 179 -10.56 20.83 -5.42
CA ALA A 179 -9.65 20.17 -6.35
C ALA A 179 -10.27 20.14 -7.75
N SER A 180 -9.49 20.48 -8.79
CA SER A 180 -9.99 20.36 -10.17
C SER A 180 -10.35 18.90 -10.44
N PRO A 181 -11.49 18.59 -11.08
CA PRO A 181 -11.86 17.21 -11.38
C PRO A 181 -10.80 16.59 -12.28
N VAL A 182 -10.36 15.37 -11.94
CA VAL A 182 -9.43 14.59 -12.76
C VAL A 182 -10.16 14.18 -14.04
N PRO A 183 -9.65 14.50 -15.25
CA PRO A 183 -10.26 14.04 -16.49
C PRO A 183 -10.41 12.52 -16.50
N THR A 184 -11.61 12.02 -16.76
CA THR A 184 -11.94 10.58 -16.77
C THR A 184 -11.02 9.76 -17.67
N SER A 185 -10.57 10.35 -18.79
CA SER A 185 -9.62 9.73 -19.72
C SER A 185 -8.24 9.46 -19.10
N LEU A 186 -7.81 10.27 -18.12
CA LEU A 186 -6.56 10.07 -17.39
C LEU A 186 -6.71 9.03 -16.28
N ILE A 187 -7.91 8.91 -15.69
CA ILE A 187 -8.18 7.92 -14.64
C ILE A 187 -7.99 6.50 -15.17
N ALA A 188 -8.37 6.24 -16.42
CA ALA A 188 -8.10 4.98 -17.10
C ALA A 188 -6.59 4.63 -17.17
N GLY A 189 -5.68 5.61 -17.11
CA GLY A 189 -4.24 5.31 -17.07
C GLY A 189 -3.77 4.76 -15.73
N PHE A 190 -4.52 5.03 -14.67
CA PHE A 190 -4.25 4.56 -13.31
C PHE A 190 -4.85 3.18 -13.01
N LEU A 191 -5.88 2.79 -13.76
CA LEU A 191 -6.57 1.51 -13.67
C LEU A 191 -6.65 0.96 -15.08
N ASP A 192 -5.72 0.09 -15.46
CA ASP A 192 -5.63 -0.44 -16.83
C ASP A 192 -7.01 -0.94 -17.27
N PRO A 193 -7.64 -0.29 -18.27
CA PRO A 193 -9.00 -0.59 -18.67
C PRO A 193 -9.12 -1.96 -19.35
N PHE A 194 -8.00 -2.68 -19.56
CA PHE A 194 -7.97 -3.99 -20.21
C PHE A 194 -7.32 -5.08 -19.36
N GLY A 195 -6.90 -4.76 -18.12
CA GLY A 195 -6.33 -5.70 -17.17
C GLY A 195 -7.32 -6.80 -16.80
N ARG A 196 -7.21 -7.98 -17.43
CA ARG A 196 -8.12 -9.11 -17.17
C ARG A 196 -7.85 -9.82 -15.84
N SER A 197 -6.74 -9.50 -15.18
CA SER A 197 -6.33 -10.16 -13.95
C SER A 197 -6.79 -9.37 -12.73
N ALA A 198 -7.51 -10.04 -11.83
CA ALA A 198 -7.87 -9.52 -10.52
C ALA A 198 -6.63 -9.07 -9.71
N PHE A 199 -5.52 -9.79 -9.82
CA PHE A 199 -4.26 -9.43 -9.17
C PHE A 199 -3.70 -8.10 -9.67
N ILE A 200 -3.66 -7.90 -11.00
CA ILE A 200 -3.17 -6.65 -11.61
C ILE A 200 -4.08 -5.49 -11.20
N PHE A 201 -5.39 -5.68 -11.28
CA PHE A 201 -6.38 -4.69 -10.86
C PHE A 201 -6.17 -4.27 -9.38
N GLN A 202 -5.95 -5.23 -8.48
CA GLN A 202 -5.68 -4.96 -7.07
C GLN A 202 -4.41 -4.11 -6.87
N GLN A 203 -3.32 -4.45 -7.56
CA GLN A 203 -2.06 -3.70 -7.46
C GLN A 203 -2.18 -2.27 -7.98
N GLN A 204 -2.89 -2.09 -9.09
CA GLN A 204 -3.14 -0.78 -9.68
C GLN A 204 -4.03 0.08 -8.79
N LEU A 205 -5.15 -0.46 -8.33
CA LEU A 205 -6.04 0.23 -7.40
C LEU A 205 -5.28 0.66 -6.14
N LYS A 206 -4.45 -0.23 -5.57
CA LYS A 206 -3.57 0.09 -4.45
C LYS A 206 -2.65 1.28 -4.77
N ARG A 207 -1.88 1.19 -5.85
CA ARG A 207 -0.90 2.21 -6.24
C ARG A 207 -1.57 3.56 -6.47
N SER A 208 -2.72 3.59 -7.13
CA SER A 208 -3.44 4.83 -7.44
C SER A 208 -3.97 5.52 -6.18
N LEU A 209 -4.43 4.75 -5.20
CA LEU A 209 -4.92 5.26 -3.93
C LEU A 209 -3.79 5.70 -2.98
N GLU A 210 -2.58 5.15 -3.12
CA GLU A 210 -1.37 5.60 -2.41
C GLU A 210 -0.71 6.82 -3.07
N THR A 211 -1.09 7.14 -4.32
CA THR A 211 -0.48 8.23 -5.08
C THR A 211 -1.12 9.57 -4.74
N ALA A 212 -0.35 10.46 -4.13
CA ALA A 212 -0.74 11.84 -3.91
C ALA A 212 -0.29 12.73 -5.08
N ILE A 213 -1.24 13.43 -5.71
CA ILE A 213 -0.96 14.46 -6.73
C ILE A 213 -1.49 15.79 -6.18
N PRO A 214 -0.61 16.77 -5.87
CA PRO A 214 -1.04 18.04 -5.31
C PRO A 214 -2.12 18.72 -6.18
N GLY A 215 -3.20 19.19 -5.54
CA GLY A 215 -4.30 19.89 -6.22
C GLY A 215 -5.37 18.99 -6.86
N PHE A 216 -5.21 17.66 -6.83
CA PHE A 216 -6.19 16.69 -7.33
C PHE A 216 -6.58 15.69 -6.25
N ASP A 217 -7.88 15.38 -6.13
CA ASP A 217 -8.36 14.26 -5.32
C ASP A 217 -8.43 12.98 -6.17
N LEU A 218 -7.25 12.40 -6.44
CA LEU A 218 -7.14 11.18 -7.23
C LEU A 218 -7.90 10.01 -6.60
N HIS A 219 -7.93 9.95 -5.26
CA HIS A 219 -8.62 8.90 -4.51
C HIS A 219 -10.13 8.91 -4.81
N ALA A 220 -10.80 10.06 -4.63
CA ALA A 220 -12.22 10.17 -4.93
C ALA A 220 -12.52 9.91 -6.42
N ALA A 221 -11.67 10.41 -7.32
CA ALA A 221 -11.82 10.23 -8.75
C ALA A 221 -11.73 8.75 -9.19
N VAL A 222 -10.74 8.01 -8.68
CA VAL A 222 -10.56 6.57 -8.94
C VAL A 222 -11.74 5.76 -8.43
N ILE A 223 -12.21 6.02 -7.20
CA ILE A 223 -13.38 5.33 -6.64
C ILE A 223 -14.62 5.58 -7.49
N ARG A 224 -14.86 6.84 -7.89
CA ARG A 224 -16.02 7.19 -8.71
C ARG A 224 -15.96 6.53 -10.09
N PHE A 225 -14.80 6.54 -10.73
CA PHE A 225 -14.60 5.89 -12.03
C PHE A 225 -14.93 4.40 -11.97
N VAL A 226 -14.51 3.70 -10.91
CA VAL A 226 -14.84 2.28 -10.75
C VAL A 226 -16.34 2.09 -10.49
N LEU A 227 -16.97 2.92 -9.65
CA LEU A 227 -18.42 2.87 -9.41
C LEU A 227 -19.23 3.00 -10.71
N ASP A 228 -18.86 3.97 -11.55
CA ASP A 228 -19.51 4.24 -12.83
C ASP A 228 -19.30 3.09 -13.86
N ASN A 229 -18.32 2.21 -13.63
CA ASN A 229 -17.97 1.09 -14.52
C ASN A 229 -18.07 -0.28 -13.84
N LEU A 230 -18.76 -0.39 -12.70
CA LEU A 230 -18.81 -1.61 -11.88
C LEU A 230 -19.27 -2.85 -12.65
N ASP A 231 -20.24 -2.69 -13.54
CA ASP A 231 -20.83 -3.79 -14.29
C ASP A 231 -19.91 -4.31 -15.42
N SER A 232 -18.83 -3.58 -15.73
CA SER A 232 -17.77 -4.01 -16.65
C SER A 232 -16.70 -4.86 -15.97
N LEU A 233 -16.66 -4.87 -14.63
CA LEU A 233 -15.72 -5.67 -13.85
C LEU A 233 -16.23 -7.10 -13.66
N ASP A 234 -15.32 -8.08 -13.61
CA ASP A 234 -15.67 -9.43 -13.19
C ASP A 234 -16.01 -9.49 -11.69
N SER A 235 -16.57 -10.62 -11.24
CA SER A 235 -16.98 -10.78 -9.84
C SER A 235 -15.83 -10.68 -8.84
N VAL A 236 -14.61 -11.13 -9.18
CA VAL A 236 -13.45 -11.06 -8.29
C VAL A 236 -13.01 -9.60 -8.14
N GLN A 237 -12.91 -8.87 -9.25
CA GLN A 237 -12.59 -7.44 -9.29
C GLN A 237 -13.63 -6.62 -8.52
N GLN A 238 -14.91 -6.94 -8.64
CA GLN A 238 -15.97 -6.29 -7.85
C GLN A 238 -15.79 -6.54 -6.36
N VAL A 239 -15.43 -7.75 -5.93
CA VAL A 239 -15.15 -8.06 -4.51
C VAL A 239 -13.91 -7.34 -4.01
N ILE A 240 -12.85 -7.25 -4.81
CA ILE A 240 -11.65 -6.46 -4.50
C ILE A 240 -12.01 -4.98 -4.32
N PHE A 241 -12.81 -4.41 -5.22
CA PHE A 241 -13.25 -3.03 -5.11
C PHE A 241 -14.13 -2.80 -3.88
N PHE A 242 -15.09 -3.70 -3.62
CA PHE A 242 -15.95 -3.62 -2.44
C PHE A 242 -15.15 -3.63 -1.14
N HIS A 243 -14.15 -4.50 -1.07
CA HIS A 243 -13.21 -4.56 0.04
C HIS A 243 -12.46 -3.23 0.27
N VAL A 244 -12.01 -2.59 -0.81
CA VAL A 244 -11.31 -1.29 -0.79
C VAL A 244 -12.19 -0.15 -0.27
N ILE A 245 -13.44 -0.05 -0.73
CA ILE A 245 -14.34 1.02 -0.27
C ILE A 245 -14.77 0.83 1.20
N VAL A 246 -14.91 -0.41 1.67
CA VAL A 246 -15.25 -0.71 3.08
C VAL A 246 -14.12 -0.30 4.04
N SER A 247 -12.88 -0.65 3.71
CA SER A 247 -11.68 -0.30 4.50
C SER A 247 -11.41 1.19 4.56
N LEU A 248 -11.55 1.87 3.43
CA LEU A 248 -11.37 3.32 3.35
C LEU A 248 -12.55 4.09 3.93
N CYS A 249 -13.51 3.38 4.54
CA CYS A 249 -14.70 3.94 5.18
C CYS A 249 -15.50 4.84 4.23
N LYS A 250 -15.64 4.42 2.97
CA LYS A 250 -16.37 5.15 1.93
C LYS A 250 -17.83 4.69 1.91
N ASP A 251 -18.56 5.04 2.97
CA ASP A 251 -19.91 4.52 3.23
C ASP A 251 -20.90 4.82 2.09
N GLU A 252 -20.81 5.99 1.47
CA GLU A 252 -21.63 6.35 0.29
C GLU A 252 -21.37 5.41 -0.91
N ALA A 253 -20.10 5.10 -1.19
CA ALA A 253 -19.72 4.17 -2.26
C ALA A 253 -20.18 2.74 -1.94
N VAL A 254 -20.16 2.33 -0.67
CA VAL A 254 -20.71 1.04 -0.24
C VAL A 254 -22.21 1.00 -0.50
N GLY A 255 -22.95 2.04 -0.13
CA GLY A 255 -24.38 2.17 -0.43
C GLY A 255 -24.69 2.02 -1.92
N GLU A 256 -23.95 2.72 -2.79
CA GLU A 256 -24.11 2.63 -4.24
C GLU A 256 -23.79 1.23 -4.78
N PHE A 257 -22.76 0.55 -4.24
CA PHE A 257 -22.45 -0.84 -4.59
C PHE A 257 -23.61 -1.80 -4.24
N LEU A 258 -24.23 -1.62 -3.07
CA LEU A 258 -25.29 -2.49 -2.55
C LEU A 258 -26.67 -2.29 -3.22
N ASN A 259 -26.83 -1.26 -4.05
CA ASN A 259 -28.12 -0.94 -4.70
C ASN A 259 -28.51 -1.88 -5.85
N ASN A 260 -27.63 -2.78 -6.29
CA ASN A 260 -27.91 -3.71 -7.40
C ASN A 260 -28.10 -5.16 -6.90
N PRO A 261 -29.33 -5.67 -6.79
CA PRO A 261 -29.60 -7.04 -6.31
C PRO A 261 -28.98 -8.14 -7.17
N THR A 262 -28.89 -7.94 -8.49
CA THR A 262 -28.28 -8.91 -9.41
C THR A 262 -26.80 -9.07 -9.13
N ARG A 263 -26.10 -7.95 -8.87
CA ARG A 263 -24.71 -7.96 -8.43
C ARG A 263 -24.52 -8.71 -7.12
N LEU A 264 -25.37 -8.41 -6.13
CA LEU A 264 -25.34 -9.05 -4.82
C LEU A 264 -25.52 -10.57 -4.90
N ALA A 265 -26.41 -11.06 -5.78
CA ALA A 265 -26.59 -12.49 -5.98
C ALA A 265 -25.27 -13.18 -6.41
N VAL A 266 -24.49 -12.55 -7.29
CA VAL A 266 -23.19 -13.06 -7.76
C VAL A 266 -22.13 -13.03 -6.65
N VAL A 267 -21.93 -11.86 -6.02
CA VAL A 267 -20.85 -11.68 -5.04
C VAL A 267 -21.14 -12.32 -3.67
N SER A 268 -22.40 -12.69 -3.39
CA SER A 268 -22.80 -13.32 -2.12
C SER A 268 -22.15 -14.67 -1.85
N HIS A 269 -21.56 -15.32 -2.86
CA HIS A 269 -20.85 -16.59 -2.68
C HIS A 269 -19.38 -16.41 -2.24
N PHE A 270 -18.86 -15.18 -2.26
CA PHE A 270 -17.47 -14.89 -1.94
C PHE A 270 -17.31 -14.61 -0.42
N PRO A 271 -16.52 -15.41 0.32
CA PRO A 271 -16.32 -15.20 1.75
C PRO A 271 -15.77 -13.81 2.08
N GLY A 272 -14.86 -13.29 1.24
CA GLY A 272 -14.32 -11.94 1.39
C GLY A 272 -15.41 -10.87 1.33
N PHE A 273 -16.36 -10.97 0.38
CA PHE A 273 -17.47 -10.04 0.29
C PHE A 273 -18.35 -10.06 1.54
N ILE A 274 -18.76 -11.26 1.98
CA ILE A 274 -19.61 -11.43 3.16
C ILE A 274 -18.97 -10.83 4.42
N LYS A 275 -17.69 -11.13 4.65
CA LYS A 275 -16.95 -10.57 5.78
C LYS A 275 -16.90 -9.04 5.72
N ASN A 276 -16.56 -8.45 4.56
CA ASN A 276 -16.48 -6.99 4.43
C ASN A 276 -17.85 -6.32 4.60
N LEU A 277 -18.93 -6.92 4.08
CA LEU A 277 -20.28 -6.40 4.25
C LEU A 277 -20.73 -6.45 5.71
N ASP A 278 -20.45 -7.55 6.41
CA ASP A 278 -20.70 -7.66 7.85
C ASP A 278 -19.94 -6.59 8.63
N LEU A 279 -18.66 -6.38 8.33
CA LEU A 279 -17.83 -5.35 8.96
C LEU A 279 -18.37 -3.93 8.74
N HIS A 280 -18.91 -3.63 7.56
CA HIS A 280 -19.59 -2.37 7.28
C HIS A 280 -20.87 -2.24 8.12
N VAL A 281 -21.75 -3.25 8.08
CA VAL A 281 -23.03 -3.26 8.83
C VAL A 281 -22.79 -3.11 10.33
N GLN A 282 -21.77 -3.77 10.89
CA GLN A 282 -21.40 -3.63 12.29
C GLN A 282 -20.95 -2.21 12.65
N ARG A 283 -20.32 -1.51 11.71
CA ARG A 283 -19.84 -0.13 11.92
C ARG A 283 -20.96 0.89 11.81
N THR A 284 -21.80 0.79 10.78
CA THR A 284 -22.76 1.84 10.37
C THR A 284 -24.22 1.49 10.67
N GLY A 285 -24.54 0.21 10.78
CA GLY A 285 -25.93 -0.29 10.77
C GLY A 285 -26.59 -0.31 9.39
N GLU A 286 -25.95 0.29 8.38
CA GLU A 286 -26.49 0.38 7.01
C GLU A 286 -26.28 -0.92 6.24
N GLY A 287 -27.20 -1.25 5.32
CA GLY A 287 -27.11 -2.48 4.51
C GLY A 287 -27.46 -3.78 5.26
N ALA A 288 -27.99 -3.71 6.49
CA ALA A 288 -28.28 -4.88 7.31
C ALA A 288 -29.21 -5.91 6.62
N MET A 289 -30.22 -5.44 5.88
CA MET A 289 -31.12 -6.31 5.15
C MET A 289 -30.40 -7.04 4.00
N GLN A 290 -29.59 -6.33 3.22
CA GLN A 290 -28.77 -6.88 2.15
C GLN A 290 -27.77 -7.91 2.71
N PHE A 291 -27.16 -7.61 3.85
CA PHE A 291 -26.27 -8.54 4.54
C PHE A 291 -26.97 -9.83 4.93
N GLU A 292 -28.14 -9.77 5.55
CA GLU A 292 -28.89 -10.97 5.94
C GLU A 292 -29.25 -11.85 4.74
N ILE A 293 -29.61 -11.25 3.60
CA ILE A 293 -29.85 -11.96 2.34
C ILE A 293 -28.56 -12.64 1.83
N CYS A 294 -27.47 -11.89 1.74
CA CYS A 294 -26.18 -12.38 1.25
C CYS A 294 -25.60 -13.47 2.15
N LEU A 295 -25.67 -13.31 3.48
CA LEU A 295 -25.22 -14.31 4.44
C LEU A 295 -26.04 -15.60 4.33
N ALA A 296 -27.37 -15.50 4.21
CA ALA A 296 -28.21 -16.68 4.01
C ALA A 296 -27.87 -17.43 2.71
N SER A 297 -27.56 -16.71 1.63
CA SER A 297 -27.06 -17.28 0.36
C SER A 297 -25.72 -18.00 0.57
N PHE A 298 -24.75 -17.35 1.23
CA PHE A 298 -23.44 -17.92 1.53
C PHE A 298 -23.52 -19.20 2.36
N LEU A 299 -24.28 -19.19 3.46
CA LEU A 299 -24.41 -20.32 4.38
C LEU A 299 -25.08 -21.56 3.74
N ARG A 300 -25.80 -21.37 2.62
CA ARG A 300 -26.44 -22.42 1.83
C ARG A 300 -25.69 -22.75 0.53
N SER A 301 -24.56 -22.09 0.27
CA SER A 301 -23.82 -22.26 -0.98
C SER A 301 -23.16 -23.63 -1.07
N SER A 302 -23.11 -24.19 -2.28
CA SER A 302 -22.40 -25.45 -2.54
C SER A 302 -20.89 -25.34 -2.27
N ALA A 303 -20.32 -24.13 -2.43
CA ALA A 303 -18.92 -23.85 -2.10
C ALA A 303 -18.67 -24.07 -0.59
N LEU A 304 -19.50 -23.48 0.27
CA LEU A 304 -19.36 -23.69 1.71
C LEU A 304 -19.58 -25.15 2.12
N GLU A 305 -20.50 -25.87 1.46
CA GLU A 305 -20.72 -27.29 1.76
C GLU A 305 -19.52 -28.16 1.40
N LYS A 306 -18.89 -27.91 0.25
CA LYS A 306 -17.62 -28.56 -0.13
C LYS A 306 -16.51 -28.24 0.86
N PHE A 307 -16.39 -26.97 1.25
CA PHE A 307 -15.40 -26.53 2.24
C PHE A 307 -15.55 -27.26 3.58
N ILE A 308 -16.77 -27.33 4.12
CA ILE A 308 -17.08 -28.07 5.37
C ILE A 308 -16.83 -29.58 5.21
N ALA A 309 -16.92 -30.11 3.99
CA ALA A 309 -16.58 -31.51 3.68
C ALA A 309 -15.06 -31.75 3.53
N GLY A 310 -14.22 -30.72 3.64
CA GLY A 310 -12.76 -30.81 3.57
C GLY A 310 -12.16 -30.55 2.18
N ASP A 311 -12.96 -30.06 1.22
CA ASP A 311 -12.45 -29.66 -0.10
C ASP A 311 -11.66 -28.35 0.01
N GLN A 312 -10.34 -28.44 -0.17
CA GLN A 312 -9.43 -27.29 -0.11
C GLN A 312 -9.62 -26.32 -1.29
N ALA A 313 -10.17 -26.78 -2.41
CA ALA A 313 -10.41 -25.99 -3.62
C ALA A 313 -11.79 -25.32 -3.66
N ALA A 314 -12.58 -25.44 -2.57
CA ALA A 314 -13.96 -24.99 -2.51
C ALA A 314 -14.16 -23.50 -2.86
N PHE A 315 -13.12 -22.68 -2.69
CA PHE A 315 -13.13 -21.23 -2.95
C PHE A 315 -12.10 -20.77 -3.99
N ASP A 316 -11.57 -21.66 -4.83
CA ASP A 316 -10.56 -21.28 -5.85
C ASP A 316 -11.05 -20.19 -6.81
N PHE A 317 -12.37 -20.16 -7.08
CA PHE A 317 -13.01 -19.11 -7.88
C PHE A 317 -12.85 -17.69 -7.32
N ALA A 318 -12.49 -17.55 -6.03
CA ALA A 318 -12.27 -16.26 -5.38
C ALA A 318 -10.88 -15.68 -5.66
N GLU A 319 -9.97 -16.46 -6.28
CA GLU A 319 -8.58 -16.06 -6.59
C GLU A 319 -7.87 -15.39 -5.39
N SER A 320 -8.14 -15.89 -4.17
CA SER A 320 -7.72 -15.26 -2.93
C SER A 320 -7.24 -16.28 -1.91
N GLU A 321 -6.00 -16.12 -1.45
CA GLU A 321 -5.38 -17.00 -0.44
C GLU A 321 -6.09 -16.95 0.92
N VAL A 322 -6.91 -15.93 1.18
CA VAL A 322 -7.60 -15.73 2.47
C VAL A 322 -9.07 -16.16 2.46
N ALA A 323 -9.59 -16.65 1.33
CA ALA A 323 -11.01 -16.97 1.17
C ALA A 323 -11.49 -18.04 2.16
N ALA A 324 -10.74 -19.14 2.29
CA ALA A 324 -11.04 -20.22 3.23
C ALA A 324 -11.10 -19.72 4.68
N SER A 325 -10.22 -18.79 5.05
CA SER A 325 -10.15 -18.29 6.40
C SER A 325 -11.23 -17.26 6.71
N CYS A 326 -11.57 -16.41 5.74
CA CYS A 326 -12.79 -15.59 5.82
C CYS A 326 -14.03 -16.48 6.00
N ALA A 327 -14.12 -17.62 5.30
CA ALA A 327 -15.22 -18.56 5.46
C ALA A 327 -15.26 -19.16 6.88
N MET A 328 -14.11 -19.54 7.44
CA MET A 328 -14.00 -20.01 8.82
C MET A 328 -14.44 -18.95 9.83
N GLU A 329 -13.99 -17.71 9.67
CA GLU A 329 -14.36 -16.58 10.52
C GLU A 329 -15.87 -16.33 10.49
N ILE A 330 -16.48 -16.34 9.31
CA ILE A 330 -17.95 -16.21 9.15
C ILE A 330 -18.66 -17.37 9.84
N CYS A 331 -18.19 -18.61 9.66
CA CYS A 331 -18.78 -19.78 10.30
C CYS A 331 -18.64 -19.75 11.82
N SER A 332 -17.52 -19.26 12.34
CA SER A 332 -17.25 -19.10 13.78
C SER A 332 -18.23 -18.09 14.38
N ARG A 333 -18.33 -16.90 13.77
CA ARG A 333 -19.21 -15.81 14.20
C ARG A 333 -20.70 -16.18 14.13
N TYR A 334 -21.11 -16.85 13.05
CA TYR A 334 -22.51 -17.23 12.81
C TYR A 334 -22.80 -18.71 13.08
N ARG A 335 -22.03 -19.35 13.97
CA ARG A 335 -22.16 -20.77 14.30
C ARG A 335 -23.56 -21.18 14.72
N ASP A 336 -24.29 -20.30 15.41
CA ASP A 336 -25.64 -20.56 15.90
C ASP A 336 -26.67 -20.63 14.75
N ARG A 337 -26.29 -20.17 13.56
CA ARG A 337 -27.08 -20.27 12.32
C ARG A 337 -26.72 -21.50 11.48
N LEU A 338 -25.67 -22.23 11.85
CA LEU A 338 -25.28 -23.49 11.24
C LEU A 338 -25.90 -24.66 12.02
N ASN A 339 -26.18 -25.76 11.33
CA ASN A 339 -26.60 -26.97 12.03
C ASN A 339 -25.43 -27.59 12.82
N PHE A 340 -25.73 -28.28 13.92
CA PHE A 340 -24.71 -28.87 14.80
C PHE A 340 -23.76 -29.82 14.07
N ALA A 341 -24.27 -30.58 13.09
CA ALA A 341 -23.46 -31.51 12.32
C ALA A 341 -22.41 -30.82 11.42
N LYS A 342 -22.71 -29.62 10.90
CA LYS A 342 -21.75 -28.78 10.16
C LYS A 342 -20.73 -28.17 11.12
N VAL A 343 -21.17 -27.64 12.26
CA VAL A 343 -20.30 -27.06 13.29
C VAL A 343 -19.29 -28.09 13.82
N ALA A 344 -19.71 -29.32 14.07
CA ALA A 344 -18.85 -30.39 14.58
C ALA A 344 -17.71 -30.80 13.62
N LYS A 345 -17.77 -30.42 12.33
CA LYS A 345 -16.73 -30.67 11.34
C LYS A 345 -15.70 -29.54 11.25
N LEU A 346 -15.97 -28.39 11.87
CA LEU A 346 -15.14 -27.21 11.84
C LEU A 346 -14.38 -27.06 13.16
N GLN A 347 -13.10 -26.70 13.08
CA GLN A 347 -12.28 -26.40 14.25
C GLN A 347 -12.10 -24.89 14.36
N PHE A 348 -12.85 -24.27 15.26
CA PHE A 348 -12.77 -22.83 15.54
C PHE A 348 -11.71 -22.53 16.60
N LEU A 349 -11.17 -21.31 16.58
CA LEU A 349 -10.26 -20.83 17.61
C LEU A 349 -10.95 -20.78 18.97
N SER A 350 -10.23 -21.23 19.99
CA SER A 350 -10.70 -21.10 21.36
C SER A 350 -10.77 -19.62 21.76
N GLN A 351 -11.91 -19.20 22.30
CA GLN A 351 -12.11 -17.86 22.85
C GLN A 351 -12.58 -17.96 24.28
N ALA A 352 -11.82 -17.40 25.20
CA ALA A 352 -12.20 -17.36 26.60
C ALA A 352 -13.36 -16.38 26.81
N LYS A 353 -14.30 -16.76 27.68
CA LYS A 353 -15.37 -15.86 28.12
C LYS A 353 -14.81 -14.98 29.24
N ARG A 354 -14.42 -13.74 28.93
CA ARG A 354 -14.11 -12.72 29.94
C ARG A 354 -15.36 -11.90 30.26
N SER A 355 -15.70 -11.81 31.55
CA SER A 355 -16.86 -11.06 32.04
C SER A 355 -16.60 -9.55 32.03
N SER A 356 -17.65 -8.78 31.70
CA SER A 356 -17.64 -7.35 31.98
C SER A 356 -17.74 -7.10 33.49
N PRO A 357 -17.08 -6.07 34.03
CA PRO A 357 -17.36 -5.59 35.38
C PRO A 357 -18.84 -5.21 35.54
N ALA A 358 -19.36 -5.29 36.77
CA ALA A 358 -20.76 -4.98 37.06
C ALA A 358 -21.08 -3.50 36.75
N PRO A 359 -22.29 -3.18 36.24
CA PRO A 359 -22.73 -1.80 36.04
C PRO A 359 -22.66 -1.00 37.34
N GLY A 360 -22.05 0.19 37.30
CA GLY A 360 -21.93 1.08 38.47
C GLY A 360 -20.62 0.94 39.27
N SER A 361 -19.69 0.08 38.85
CA SER A 361 -18.32 0.10 39.40
C SER A 361 -17.64 1.45 39.14
N GLN A 362 -16.79 1.89 40.07
CA GLN A 362 -15.91 3.04 39.85
C GLN A 362 -15.14 2.85 38.54
N ARG A 363 -15.08 3.87 37.69
CA ARG A 363 -14.39 3.74 36.41
C ARG A 363 -12.89 3.63 36.67
N HIS A 364 -12.30 2.59 36.12
CA HIS A 364 -10.89 2.29 36.27
C HIS A 364 -10.29 2.10 34.88
N LEU A 365 -9.45 3.06 34.48
CA LEU A 365 -8.73 3.03 33.21
C LEU A 365 -7.36 2.38 33.41
N PHE A 366 -7.09 1.32 32.67
CA PHE A 366 -5.77 0.71 32.58
C PHE A 366 -5.05 1.17 31.30
N ILE A 367 -3.92 1.86 31.43
CA ILE A 367 -3.10 2.32 30.31
C ILE A 367 -1.89 1.39 30.15
N GLY A 368 -1.87 0.61 29.07
CA GLY A 368 -0.82 -0.39 28.81
C GLY A 368 0.17 0.05 27.73
N LEU A 369 1.47 0.05 28.02
CA LEU A 369 2.53 0.28 27.04
C LEU A 369 3.11 -1.07 26.57
N PHE A 370 2.98 -1.40 25.28
CA PHE A 370 3.30 -2.74 24.77
C PHE A 370 4.27 -2.79 23.61
N GLY A 371 5.09 -3.83 23.56
CA GLY A 371 6.03 -4.07 22.46
C GLY A 371 7.43 -3.55 22.78
N GLN A 372 8.22 -3.29 21.73
CA GLN A 372 9.62 -2.90 21.90
C GLN A 372 9.75 -1.40 22.21
N MET A 373 10.32 -1.07 23.36
CA MET A 373 10.71 0.31 23.72
C MET A 373 11.97 0.76 22.98
N ARG A 374 11.81 1.16 21.72
CA ARG A 374 12.92 1.70 20.91
C ARG A 374 13.29 3.10 21.41
N ALA A 375 14.57 3.36 21.66
CA ALA A 375 15.06 4.65 22.18
C ALA A 375 14.29 5.10 23.41
N LEU A 376 14.34 4.27 24.46
CA LEU A 376 13.65 4.47 25.72
C LEU A 376 13.81 5.91 26.25
N HIS A 377 15.04 6.43 26.22
CA HIS A 377 15.37 7.76 26.73
C HIS A 377 14.70 8.91 25.96
N GLN A 378 14.38 8.73 24.68
CA GLN A 378 13.81 9.77 23.83
C GLN A 378 12.30 9.59 23.62
N ALA A 379 11.80 8.35 23.61
CA ALA A 379 10.39 8.06 23.36
C ALA A 379 9.54 8.05 24.64
N LEU A 380 10.02 7.44 25.73
CA LEU A 380 9.19 7.28 26.93
C LEU A 380 8.89 8.62 27.64
N PRO A 381 9.86 9.55 27.85
CA PRO A 381 9.58 10.84 28.49
C PRO A 381 8.44 11.66 27.87
N PRO A 382 8.45 11.99 26.55
CA PRO A 382 7.36 12.75 25.95
C PRO A 382 6.03 12.00 26.01
N GLN A 383 6.04 10.67 25.93
CA GLN A 383 4.83 9.85 26.06
C GLN A 383 4.24 9.95 27.48
N LEU A 384 5.06 9.83 28.52
CA LEU A 384 4.59 9.97 29.91
C LEU A 384 4.12 11.40 30.21
N GLN A 385 4.80 12.42 29.66
CA GLN A 385 4.37 13.81 29.78
C GLN A 385 2.99 14.03 29.15
N TYR A 386 2.76 13.47 27.96
CA TYR A 386 1.46 13.48 27.30
C TYR A 386 0.41 12.79 28.17
N LEU A 387 0.65 11.54 28.58
CA LEU A 387 -0.30 10.74 29.37
C LEU A 387 -0.66 11.43 30.68
N LYS A 388 0.33 11.97 31.40
CA LYS A 388 0.10 12.70 32.65
C LYS A 388 -0.87 13.86 32.44
N LYS A 389 -0.66 14.65 31.37
CA LYS A 389 -1.56 15.76 31.04
C LYS A 389 -2.96 15.26 30.69
N ASP A 390 -3.04 14.22 29.89
CA ASP A 390 -4.29 13.72 29.32
C ASP A 390 -5.22 13.12 30.40
N ILE A 391 -4.66 12.43 31.40
CA ILE A 391 -5.45 11.80 32.47
C ILE A 391 -5.94 12.78 33.56
N GLN A 392 -5.48 14.03 33.59
CA GLN A 392 -5.79 14.97 34.69
C GLN A 392 -7.29 15.15 34.90
N ALA A 393 -8.04 15.39 33.83
CA ALA A 393 -9.49 15.57 33.90
C ALA A 393 -10.20 14.27 34.32
N TRP A 394 -9.69 13.12 33.88
CA TRP A 394 -10.24 11.81 34.24
C TRP A 394 -10.11 11.55 35.75
N CYS A 395 -8.91 11.78 36.31
CA CYS A 395 -8.66 11.61 37.75
C CYS A 395 -9.42 12.65 38.59
N ALA A 396 -9.52 13.91 38.13
CA ALA A 396 -10.26 14.97 38.81
C ALA A 396 -11.77 14.65 38.95
N ALA A 397 -12.31 13.83 38.06
CA ALA A 397 -13.69 13.31 38.15
C ALA A 397 -13.84 12.11 39.10
N GLY A 398 -12.81 11.76 39.88
CA GLY A 398 -12.83 10.67 40.85
C GLY A 398 -12.64 9.26 40.26
N ASN A 399 -12.23 9.17 38.99
CA ASN A 399 -11.95 7.89 38.35
C ASN A 399 -10.53 7.40 38.67
N LEU A 400 -10.32 6.09 38.57
CA LEU A 400 -9.03 5.45 38.81
C LEU A 400 -8.23 5.29 37.52
N VAL A 401 -6.90 5.32 37.65
CA VAL A 401 -5.95 5.04 36.57
C VAL A 401 -4.86 4.12 37.10
N SER A 402 -4.50 3.10 36.33
CA SER A 402 -3.33 2.27 36.53
C SER A 402 -2.53 2.15 35.24
N PHE A 403 -1.24 1.81 35.36
CA PHE A 403 -0.33 1.67 34.24
C PHE A 403 0.24 0.26 34.16
N GLY A 404 0.32 -0.27 32.95
CA GLY A 404 1.03 -1.51 32.64
C GLY A 404 2.14 -1.26 31.64
N VAL A 405 3.29 -1.91 31.81
CA VAL A 405 4.34 -1.95 30.80
C VAL A 405 4.67 -3.40 30.50
N SER A 406 4.48 -3.85 29.26
CA SER A 406 4.98 -5.14 28.78
C SER A 406 5.95 -4.94 27.63
N THR A 407 7.23 -5.13 27.91
CA THR A 407 8.33 -4.85 26.97
C THR A 407 9.39 -5.95 27.00
N TRP A 408 10.42 -5.78 26.17
CA TRP A 408 11.57 -6.66 26.07
C TRP A 408 12.72 -6.13 26.92
N LYS A 409 13.48 -7.05 27.50
CA LYS A 409 14.71 -6.76 28.24
C LYS A 409 15.80 -6.25 27.31
N GLU A 410 16.02 -6.96 26.21
CA GLU A 410 16.95 -6.53 25.17
C GLU A 410 16.21 -5.66 24.15
N THR A 411 16.40 -4.34 24.20
CA THR A 411 15.85 -3.46 23.17
C THR A 411 16.96 -2.88 22.30
N GLY A 412 16.82 -3.09 21.00
CA GLY A 412 17.64 -2.43 19.99
C GLY A 412 16.81 -1.43 19.22
N ALA A 413 17.46 -0.36 18.78
CA ALA A 413 17.02 0.28 17.55
C ALA A 413 16.90 -0.76 16.41
N LYS A 414 16.02 -0.53 15.41
CA LYS A 414 16.02 -1.36 14.20
C LYS A 414 17.43 -1.30 13.60
N VAL A 415 18.07 -2.45 13.45
CA VAL A 415 19.41 -2.55 12.84
C VAL A 415 19.32 -1.99 11.43
N VAL A 416 20.26 -1.11 11.08
CA VAL A 416 20.38 -0.62 9.72
C VAL A 416 21.18 -1.64 8.94
N GLU A 417 20.61 -2.12 7.84
CA GLU A 417 21.23 -3.07 6.92
C GLU A 417 21.60 -2.34 5.62
N PRO A 418 22.68 -2.74 4.93
CA PRO A 418 23.04 -2.15 3.64
C PRO A 418 21.91 -2.22 2.60
N SER A 419 21.08 -3.26 2.63
CA SER A 419 19.93 -3.46 1.75
C SER A 419 18.70 -2.62 2.10
N ASN A 420 18.72 -1.87 3.22
CA ASN A 420 17.56 -1.05 3.58
C ASN A 420 17.34 0.04 2.53
N ARG A 421 16.10 0.13 2.04
CA ARG A 421 15.71 1.16 1.06
C ARG A 421 15.69 2.54 1.71
N HIS A 422 15.75 3.59 0.89
CA HIS A 422 15.74 4.98 1.32
C HIS A 422 14.72 5.27 2.44
N PHE A 423 13.44 4.94 2.22
CA PHE A 423 12.36 5.17 3.17
C PHE A 423 12.52 4.40 4.50
N GLU A 424 13.35 3.36 4.55
CA GLU A 424 13.57 2.58 5.76
C GLU A 424 14.68 3.18 6.64
N PHE A 425 15.77 3.68 6.03
CA PHE A 425 16.93 4.18 6.77
C PHE A 425 16.93 5.69 6.97
N ILE A 426 16.29 6.49 6.09
CA ILE A 426 16.35 7.97 6.17
C ILE A 426 15.85 8.53 7.50
N HIS A 427 14.83 7.90 8.08
CA HIS A 427 14.28 8.27 9.39
C HIS A 427 15.22 7.99 10.57
N ARG A 428 16.34 7.30 10.33
CA ARG A 428 17.42 7.05 11.29
C ARG A 428 18.54 8.06 11.16
N MET A 429 18.72 8.63 9.97
CA MET A 429 19.77 9.62 9.71
C MET A 429 19.50 10.92 10.46
N PRO A 430 20.52 11.69 10.84
CA PRO A 430 20.34 13.06 11.34
C PRO A 430 19.43 13.88 10.43
N SER A 431 18.51 14.66 11.02
CA SER A 431 17.56 15.53 10.31
C SER A 431 18.23 16.47 9.32
N GLU A 432 19.40 16.96 9.71
CA GLU A 432 20.21 17.90 8.97
C GLU A 432 20.68 17.33 7.63
N LEU A 433 20.75 16.00 7.50
CA LEU A 433 21.15 15.32 6.27
C LEU A 433 19.98 14.99 5.33
N GLU A 434 18.72 15.10 5.77
CA GLU A 434 17.54 14.79 4.94
C GLU A 434 17.51 15.54 3.60
N PRO A 435 17.89 16.83 3.51
CA PRO A 435 17.88 17.56 2.24
C PRO A 435 18.90 17.03 1.22
N VAL A 436 19.94 16.33 1.68
CA VAL A 436 21.08 15.90 0.85
C VAL A 436 20.99 14.41 0.52
N ILE A 437 20.51 13.60 1.47
CA ILE A 437 20.28 12.19 1.26
C ILE A 437 18.88 12.04 0.66
N THR A 438 18.77 12.11 -0.67
CA THR A 438 17.50 11.94 -1.39
C THR A 438 17.33 10.52 -1.92
N ALA A 439 16.10 10.09 -2.18
CA ALA A 439 15.80 8.74 -2.69
C ALA A 439 16.47 8.45 -4.04
N ASP A 440 16.60 9.46 -4.91
CA ASP A 440 17.22 9.30 -6.23
C ASP A 440 18.74 9.10 -6.13
N GLN A 441 19.40 9.81 -5.19
CA GLN A 441 20.84 9.71 -4.99
C GLN A 441 21.24 8.51 -4.11
N PHE A 442 20.37 8.15 -3.16
CA PHE A 442 20.59 7.10 -2.16
C PHE A 442 19.36 6.19 -2.08
N PRO A 443 19.13 5.35 -3.11
CA PRO A 443 17.99 4.43 -3.16
C PRO A 443 18.04 3.39 -2.03
N ASP A 444 19.23 3.06 -1.54
CA ASP A 444 19.48 2.16 -0.42
C ASP A 444 20.66 2.64 0.44
N PHE A 445 20.84 2.01 1.60
CA PHE A 445 21.90 2.37 2.53
C PHE A 445 23.30 1.95 2.04
N GLN A 446 23.39 0.94 1.17
CA GLN A 446 24.64 0.54 0.53
C GLN A 446 25.23 1.69 -0.31
N LYS A 447 24.39 2.42 -1.05
CA LYS A 447 24.81 3.64 -1.77
C LYS A 447 25.32 4.73 -0.82
N PHE A 448 24.74 4.84 0.37
CA PHE A 448 25.23 5.75 1.39
C PHE A 448 26.62 5.33 1.90
N ILE A 449 26.83 4.04 2.17
CA ILE A 449 28.15 3.49 2.59
C ILE A 449 29.21 3.68 1.50
N GLU A 450 28.87 3.45 0.23
CA GLU A 450 29.80 3.67 -0.88
C GLU A 450 30.26 5.13 -0.97
N LYS A 451 29.38 6.07 -0.64
CA LYS A 451 29.65 7.51 -0.70
C LYS A 451 30.35 8.04 0.56
N PHE A 452 29.91 7.60 1.72
CA PHE A 452 30.37 8.02 3.05
C PHE A 452 30.75 6.79 3.87
N PRO A 453 31.89 6.14 3.56
CA PRO A 453 32.23 4.85 4.13
C PRO A 453 32.47 4.90 5.64
N LEU A 454 33.13 5.93 6.17
CA LEU A 454 33.38 6.03 7.61
C LEU A 454 32.07 6.31 8.36
N ALA A 455 31.25 7.25 7.87
CA ALA A 455 29.97 7.57 8.49
C ALA A 455 28.99 6.38 8.40
N GLY A 456 28.95 5.71 7.25
CA GLY A 456 28.14 4.52 7.03
C GLY A 456 28.50 3.38 7.99
N GLN A 457 29.81 3.07 8.15
CA GLN A 457 30.27 2.07 9.11
C GLN A 457 29.97 2.46 10.56
N LYS A 458 30.11 3.74 10.91
CA LYS A 458 29.76 4.23 12.25
C LYS A 458 28.28 4.05 12.54
N ILE A 459 27.40 4.34 11.59
CA ILE A 459 25.95 4.12 11.71
C ILE A 459 25.63 2.63 11.86
N LEU A 460 26.26 1.76 11.04
CA LEU A 460 26.09 0.31 11.20
C LEU A 460 26.46 -0.16 12.60
N ALA A 461 27.59 0.30 13.13
CA ALA A 461 28.04 -0.02 14.48
C ALA A 461 27.07 0.48 15.55
N LEU A 462 26.62 1.74 15.45
CA LEU A 462 25.62 2.33 16.36
C LEU A 462 24.28 1.58 16.30
N SER A 463 23.87 1.11 15.12
CA SER A 463 22.60 0.39 14.95
C SER A 463 22.58 -1.01 15.58
N ARG A 464 23.76 -1.59 15.85
CA ARG A 464 23.92 -2.91 16.47
C ARG A 464 24.10 -2.84 17.99
N GLN A 465 24.16 -1.65 18.58
CA GLN A 465 24.21 -1.49 20.02
C GLN A 465 22.82 -1.73 20.61
N HIS A 466 22.74 -2.67 21.55
CA HIS A 466 21.52 -2.97 22.30
C HIS A 466 21.55 -2.27 23.65
N GLU A 467 20.41 -1.71 24.05
CA GLU A 467 20.17 -1.16 25.38
C GLU A 467 19.39 -2.19 26.20
N GLU A 468 19.92 -2.56 27.37
CA GLU A 468 19.23 -3.42 28.33
C GLU A 468 18.23 -2.57 29.14
N ILE A 469 16.95 -2.87 28.98
CA ILE A 469 15.87 -2.26 29.76
C ILE A 469 15.81 -2.96 31.11
N ARG A 470 15.67 -2.14 32.16
CA ARG A 470 15.55 -2.60 33.55
C ARG A 470 14.33 -1.96 34.21
N THR A 471 13.73 -2.66 35.15
CA THR A 471 12.52 -2.21 35.88
C THR A 471 12.75 -0.89 36.60
N ASP A 472 13.89 -0.73 37.28
CA ASP A 472 14.28 0.49 38.01
C ASP A 472 14.35 1.73 37.09
N LEU A 473 14.78 1.53 35.84
CA LEU A 473 14.85 2.60 34.84
C LEU A 473 13.45 3.07 34.42
N ILE A 474 12.52 2.13 34.20
CA ILE A 474 11.12 2.47 33.86
C ILE A 474 10.46 3.20 35.03
N GLU A 475 10.58 2.67 36.26
CA GLU A 475 10.05 3.28 37.47
C GLU A 475 10.58 4.71 37.68
N LYS A 476 11.89 4.91 37.44
CA LYS A 476 12.52 6.23 37.50
C LYS A 476 11.87 7.21 36.52
N TYR A 477 11.55 6.79 35.30
CA TYR A 477 10.89 7.65 34.32
C TYR A 477 9.46 8.02 34.74
N PHE A 478 8.68 7.07 35.23
CA PHE A 478 7.33 7.33 35.77
C PHE A 478 7.40 8.33 36.93
N THR A 479 8.30 8.10 37.89
CA THR A 479 8.50 8.99 39.04
C THR A 479 8.91 10.40 38.61
N THR A 480 9.90 10.52 37.70
CA THR A 480 10.41 11.82 37.20
C THR A 480 9.32 12.63 36.50
N HIS A 481 8.37 11.95 35.84
CA HIS A 481 7.23 12.61 35.20
C HIS A 481 6.02 12.77 36.14
N GLY A 482 6.14 12.42 37.42
CA GLY A 482 5.10 12.58 38.43
C GLY A 482 3.87 11.71 38.19
N LEU A 483 4.11 10.46 37.75
CA LEU A 483 3.13 9.38 37.78
C LEU A 483 3.47 8.44 38.94
N GLU A 484 2.44 7.98 39.64
CA GLU A 484 2.54 7.16 40.84
C GLU A 484 2.98 5.72 40.51
N THR A 485 4.05 5.23 41.16
CA THR A 485 4.65 3.93 40.86
C THR A 485 3.95 2.75 41.55
N ASP A 486 3.19 2.98 42.63
CA ASP A 486 2.33 1.96 43.25
C ASP A 486 1.15 1.55 42.34
N LYS A 487 0.92 2.30 41.27
CA LYS A 487 -0.07 2.03 40.23
C LYS A 487 0.55 1.50 38.93
N LEU A 488 1.85 1.21 38.93
CA LEU A 488 2.62 0.73 37.78
C LEU A 488 2.94 -0.77 37.91
N PHE A 489 2.60 -1.54 36.88
CA PHE A 489 2.86 -2.98 36.81
C PHE A 489 3.71 -3.30 35.58
N ILE A 490 4.85 -3.97 35.75
CA ILE A 490 5.84 -4.19 34.70
C ILE A 490 6.03 -5.68 34.44
N ASP A 491 5.91 -6.10 33.17
CA ASP A 491 6.34 -7.39 32.65
C ASP A 491 7.50 -7.18 31.68
N LEU A 492 8.68 -7.69 32.06
CA LEU A 492 9.91 -7.62 31.28
C LEU A 492 10.35 -9.04 30.93
N GLN A 493 10.41 -9.37 29.65
CA GLN A 493 10.84 -10.69 29.16
C GLN A 493 12.05 -10.56 28.24
N SER A 494 12.87 -11.59 28.18
CA SER A 494 13.97 -11.71 27.22
C SER A 494 13.51 -12.37 25.92
N GLU A 495 14.33 -12.28 24.87
CA GLU A 495 14.13 -13.07 23.65
C GLU A 495 14.13 -14.59 23.95
N ALA A 496 14.93 -15.05 24.90
CA ALA A 496 14.97 -16.46 25.29
C ALA A 496 13.65 -16.94 25.89
N ASP A 497 12.98 -16.10 26.69
CA ASP A 497 11.67 -16.41 27.26
C ASP A 497 10.62 -16.56 26.15
N PHE A 498 10.63 -15.65 25.16
CA PHE A 498 9.75 -15.75 24.00
C PHE A 498 10.01 -17.01 23.18
N MET A 499 11.27 -17.31 22.87
CA MET A 499 11.62 -18.50 22.08
C MET A 499 11.22 -19.79 22.79
N SER A 500 11.34 -19.84 24.11
CA SER A 500 10.88 -20.97 24.93
C SER A 500 9.35 -21.12 24.93
N ASP A 501 8.61 -20.00 25.08
CA ASP A 501 7.16 -20.05 25.25
C ASP A 501 6.37 -20.20 23.93
N LEU A 502 6.75 -19.47 22.89
CA LEU A 502 6.01 -19.35 21.63
C LEU A 502 6.92 -19.36 20.38
N GLY A 503 8.04 -18.64 20.42
CA GLY A 503 8.90 -18.40 19.27
C GLY A 503 9.46 -19.68 18.64
N GLY A 504 9.88 -20.67 19.44
CA GLY A 504 10.38 -21.95 18.92
C GLY A 504 9.33 -22.76 18.15
N GLN A 505 8.06 -22.71 18.58
CA GLN A 505 6.96 -23.35 17.84
C GLN A 505 6.67 -22.60 16.54
N MET A 506 6.74 -21.26 16.57
CA MET A 506 6.56 -20.44 15.37
C MET A 506 7.69 -20.66 14.36
N GLU A 507 8.93 -20.73 14.82
CA GLU A 507 10.10 -21.02 13.97
C GLU A 507 10.00 -22.41 13.34
N ALA A 508 9.55 -23.42 14.10
CA ALA A 508 9.33 -24.76 13.56
C ALA A 508 8.25 -24.78 12.46
N ALA A 509 7.19 -23.97 12.60
CA ALA A 509 6.06 -23.97 11.67
C ALA A 509 6.22 -23.07 10.44
N PHE A 510 6.95 -21.96 10.57
CA PHE A 510 7.09 -20.94 9.52
C PHE A 510 8.55 -20.77 9.04
N GLY A 511 9.49 -21.54 9.59
CA GLY A 511 10.92 -21.30 9.44
C GLY A 511 11.37 -20.05 10.18
N ASN A 512 12.63 -19.64 9.97
CA ASN A 512 13.18 -18.40 10.53
C ASN A 512 12.68 -17.14 9.77
N TYR A 513 11.36 -17.05 9.55
CA TYR A 513 10.73 -15.94 8.86
C TYR A 513 10.49 -14.79 9.83
N THR A 514 11.44 -13.84 9.86
CA THR A 514 11.51 -12.73 10.82
C THR A 514 10.21 -11.94 10.96
N LEU A 515 9.45 -11.75 9.87
CA LEU A 515 8.19 -11.01 9.91
C LEU A 515 7.15 -11.69 10.80
N VAL A 516 7.01 -13.02 10.71
CA VAL A 516 6.07 -13.78 11.55
C VAL A 516 6.53 -13.84 13.00
N LEU A 517 7.82 -14.03 13.26
CA LEU A 517 8.37 -13.98 14.62
C LEU A 517 8.14 -12.61 15.28
N ASN A 518 8.27 -11.51 14.53
CA ASN A 518 7.95 -10.17 15.03
C ASN A 518 6.47 -10.01 15.43
N GLN A 519 5.54 -10.62 14.69
CA GLN A 519 4.13 -10.65 15.08
C GLN A 519 3.94 -11.45 16.38
N GLY A 520 4.57 -12.63 16.47
CA GLY A 520 4.58 -13.45 17.68
C GLY A 520 5.06 -12.67 18.90
N ARG A 521 6.17 -11.94 18.77
CA ARG A 521 6.71 -11.07 19.82
C ARG A 521 5.67 -10.04 20.27
N MET A 522 5.06 -9.32 19.34
CA MET A 522 4.05 -8.32 19.67
C MET A 522 2.87 -8.93 20.45
N PHE A 523 2.29 -10.03 19.97
CA PHE A 523 1.17 -10.70 20.64
C PHE A 523 1.55 -11.29 22.00
N HIS A 524 2.78 -11.77 22.13
CA HIS A 524 3.32 -12.22 23.42
C HIS A 524 3.41 -11.07 24.45
N ARG A 525 3.67 -9.83 24.02
CA ARG A 525 3.63 -8.65 24.90
C ARG A 525 2.20 -8.20 25.20
N ILE A 526 1.29 -8.24 24.22
CA ILE A 526 -0.13 -7.92 24.44
C ILE A 526 -0.78 -8.91 25.42
N ALA A 527 -0.44 -10.20 25.34
CA ALA A 527 -1.00 -11.23 26.23
C ALA A 527 -0.69 -10.99 27.72
N ALA A 528 0.45 -10.36 28.04
CA ALA A 528 0.86 -10.10 29.42
C ALA A 528 -0.12 -9.18 30.18
N PHE A 529 -0.88 -8.33 29.47
CA PHE A 529 -1.84 -7.42 30.10
C PHE A 529 -3.01 -8.13 30.77
N ALA A 530 -3.28 -9.40 30.46
CA ALA A 530 -4.21 -10.20 31.23
C ALA A 530 -3.85 -10.17 32.72
N LYS A 531 -2.64 -10.62 33.05
CA LYS A 531 -2.13 -10.68 34.42
C LYS A 531 -1.89 -9.29 35.01
N LEU A 532 -1.33 -8.35 34.24
CA LEU A 532 -1.08 -6.99 34.74
C LEU A 532 -2.37 -6.26 35.14
N SER A 533 -3.47 -6.47 34.39
CA SER A 533 -4.77 -5.86 34.71
C SER A 533 -5.46 -6.48 35.92
N GLU A 534 -5.23 -7.76 36.18
CA GLU A 534 -5.68 -8.45 37.40
C GLU A 534 -4.97 -7.87 38.62
N LEU A 535 -3.64 -7.76 38.57
CA LEU A 535 -2.84 -7.14 39.63
C LEU A 535 -3.27 -5.69 39.92
N ALA A 536 -3.54 -4.91 38.87
CA ALA A 536 -4.05 -3.55 39.03
C ALA A 536 -5.43 -3.50 39.70
N SER A 537 -6.31 -4.44 39.33
CA SER A 537 -7.65 -4.53 39.91
C SER A 537 -7.59 -4.89 41.40
N GLU A 538 -6.71 -5.82 41.77
CA GLU A 538 -6.47 -6.23 43.15
C GLU A 538 -5.87 -5.09 43.98
N ASN A 539 -4.82 -4.43 43.47
CA ASN A 539 -4.11 -3.36 44.18
C ASN A 539 -4.98 -2.14 44.47
N LEU A 540 -5.86 -1.76 43.53
CA LEU A 540 -6.77 -0.62 43.69
C LEU A 540 -8.15 -0.99 44.24
N GLY A 541 -8.40 -2.28 44.51
CA GLY A 541 -9.68 -2.76 45.02
C GLY A 541 -10.87 -2.50 44.07
N ALA A 542 -10.61 -2.29 42.78
CA ALA A 542 -11.61 -1.92 41.79
C ALA A 542 -11.30 -2.57 40.43
N PRO A 543 -12.27 -3.25 39.79
CA PRO A 543 -12.03 -3.93 38.52
C PRO A 543 -11.70 -2.92 37.42
N VAL A 544 -10.73 -3.23 36.57
CA VAL A 544 -10.47 -2.47 35.35
C VAL A 544 -11.71 -2.48 34.45
N THR A 545 -12.22 -1.29 34.12
CA THR A 545 -13.42 -1.12 33.27
C THR A 545 -13.07 -0.77 31.81
N ASN A 546 -11.91 -0.16 31.60
CA ASN A 546 -11.47 0.35 30.32
C ASN A 546 -9.97 0.13 30.12
N PHE A 547 -9.58 -0.08 28.87
CA PHE A 547 -8.19 -0.21 28.47
C PHE A 547 -7.83 0.84 27.43
N ALA A 548 -6.60 1.34 27.52
CA ALA A 548 -5.90 2.03 26.45
C ALA A 548 -4.52 1.38 26.30
N LEU A 549 -4.38 0.48 25.32
CA LEU A 549 -3.11 -0.14 24.97
C LEU A 549 -2.44 0.73 23.91
N VAL A 550 -1.16 1.05 24.09
CA VAL A 550 -0.40 1.91 23.17
C VAL A 550 1.01 1.36 22.99
N ARG A 551 1.55 1.42 21.78
CA ARG A 551 2.98 1.21 21.55
C ARG A 551 3.84 2.32 22.17
N PRO A 552 4.97 2.00 22.80
CA PRO A 552 5.81 2.98 23.48
C PRO A 552 6.52 3.95 22.52
N ASP A 553 6.71 3.58 21.26
CA ASP A 553 7.33 4.43 20.23
C ASP A 553 6.33 5.31 19.46
N VAL A 554 5.04 5.26 19.82
CA VAL A 554 3.98 6.10 19.24
C VAL A 554 3.77 7.30 20.15
N ILE A 555 4.26 8.46 19.71
CA ILE A 555 4.18 9.72 20.47
C ILE A 555 3.00 10.54 19.98
N PHE A 556 2.05 10.80 20.87
CA PHE A 556 0.89 11.62 20.56
C PHE A 556 1.25 13.11 20.56
N ASN A 557 0.91 13.80 19.47
CA ASN A 557 1.18 15.24 19.29
C ASN A 557 -0.09 16.09 19.34
N THR A 558 -1.27 15.49 19.14
CA THR A 558 -2.57 16.17 19.11
C THR A 558 -3.68 15.23 19.57
N GLY A 559 -4.81 15.78 20.03
CA GLY A 559 -5.95 15.00 20.52
C GLY A 559 -5.73 14.39 21.91
N SER A 560 -6.77 13.71 22.42
CA SER A 560 -6.80 13.10 23.76
C SER A 560 -7.15 11.61 23.65
N LEU A 561 -6.36 10.74 24.30
CA LEU A 561 -6.72 9.33 24.50
C LEU A 561 -7.93 9.21 25.42
N ILE A 562 -8.03 10.07 26.43
CA ILE A 562 -9.16 10.11 27.35
C ILE A 562 -10.47 10.44 26.62
N ASP A 563 -10.44 11.32 25.62
CA ASP A 563 -11.64 11.56 24.79
C ASP A 563 -12.09 10.29 24.05
N VAL A 564 -11.15 9.48 23.57
CA VAL A 564 -11.45 8.18 22.95
C VAL A 564 -12.01 7.20 23.98
N VAL A 565 -11.42 7.14 25.17
CA VAL A 565 -11.95 6.33 26.29
C VAL A 565 -13.38 6.76 26.60
N ASN A 566 -13.65 8.06 26.70
CA ASN A 566 -14.99 8.60 26.97
C ASN A 566 -15.99 8.24 25.88
N ARG A 567 -15.60 8.24 24.59
CA ARG A 567 -16.44 7.75 23.49
C ARG A 567 -16.78 6.27 23.65
N SER A 568 -15.80 5.43 24.03
CA SER A 568 -16.02 4.00 24.28
C SER A 568 -16.99 3.70 25.42
N LEU A 569 -17.23 4.68 26.32
CA LEU A 569 -18.19 4.52 27.41
C LEU A 569 -19.65 4.58 26.95
N GLN A 570 -19.93 5.15 25.76
CA GLN A 570 -21.28 5.23 25.22
C GLN A 570 -21.93 3.85 25.11
N SER A 571 -23.26 3.77 25.31
CA SER A 571 -23.98 2.50 25.41
C SER A 571 -23.92 1.68 24.12
N HIS A 572 -23.99 2.34 22.96
CA HIS A 572 -23.87 1.70 21.64
C HIS A 572 -22.45 1.25 21.30
N GLU A 573 -21.44 1.59 22.11
CA GLU A 573 -20.03 1.22 21.90
C GLU A 573 -19.59 0.05 22.81
N GLU A 574 -20.53 -0.69 23.41
CA GLU A 574 -20.21 -1.78 24.34
C GLU A 574 -19.33 -2.88 23.73
N ARG A 575 -19.49 -3.11 22.42
CA ARG A 575 -18.77 -4.15 21.67
C ARG A 575 -17.66 -3.58 20.79
N SER A 576 -17.24 -2.34 21.01
CA SER A 576 -16.28 -1.68 20.11
C SER A 576 -14.87 -1.63 20.68
N VAL A 577 -13.89 -1.74 19.78
CA VAL A 577 -12.49 -1.40 20.02
C VAL A 577 -12.10 -0.33 19.03
N PHE A 578 -11.61 0.79 19.54
CA PHE A 578 -11.00 1.82 18.73
C PHE A 578 -9.53 1.51 18.50
N CYS A 579 -9.12 1.47 17.25
CA CYS A 579 -7.76 1.18 16.83
C CYS A 579 -7.42 1.95 15.56
N ASP A 580 -6.14 2.07 15.25
CA ASP A 580 -5.72 2.62 13.98
C ASP A 580 -5.91 1.61 12.84
N LEU A 581 -6.20 2.11 11.65
CA LEU A 581 -6.18 1.32 10.42
C LEU A 581 -4.78 1.40 9.82
N ASP A 582 -4.17 0.24 9.56
CA ASP A 582 -2.93 0.19 8.80
C ASP A 582 -3.24 -0.07 7.33
N VAL A 583 -3.38 1.02 6.58
CA VAL A 583 -3.61 0.97 5.13
C VAL A 583 -2.44 0.32 4.38
N ALA A 584 -1.22 0.35 4.96
CA ALA A 584 0.00 -0.21 4.36
C ALA A 584 0.20 -1.71 4.65
N ALA A 585 -0.38 -2.24 5.74
CA ALA A 585 -0.44 -3.68 6.02
C ALA A 585 -1.46 -4.35 5.10
N GLN A 586 -1.08 -4.52 3.83
CA GLN A 586 -1.84 -5.15 2.74
C GLN A 586 -3.34 -4.92 2.86
N TYR A 587 -3.83 -3.78 2.35
CA TYR A 587 -5.25 -3.47 2.14
C TYR A 587 -6.20 -4.30 3.04
N VAL A 588 -6.63 -3.65 4.13
CA VAL A 588 -7.93 -3.85 4.83
C VAL A 588 -8.01 -4.92 5.92
N ASP A 589 -7.29 -6.03 5.85
CA ASP A 589 -7.33 -7.01 6.97
C ASP A 589 -6.27 -6.70 8.05
N GLY A 590 -5.26 -5.88 7.72
CA GLY A 590 -4.24 -5.40 8.66
C GLY A 590 -4.84 -4.42 9.66
N MET A 591 -4.87 -4.80 10.94
CA MET A 591 -5.18 -3.89 12.02
C MET A 591 -3.89 -3.25 12.50
N GLY A 592 -3.89 -1.93 12.65
CA GLY A 592 -2.73 -1.24 13.18
C GLY A 592 -2.37 -1.76 14.57
N ASP A 593 -1.07 -1.83 14.84
CA ASP A 593 -0.54 -2.25 16.13
C ASP A 593 -0.24 -1.07 17.04
N ARG A 594 -0.74 0.14 16.74
CA ARG A 594 -0.30 1.38 17.40
C ARG A 594 -1.06 1.60 18.70
N TYR A 595 -2.39 1.41 18.68
CA TYR A 595 -3.20 1.48 19.88
C TYR A 595 -4.51 0.68 19.79
N PHE A 596 -5.01 0.26 20.96
CA PHE A 596 -6.31 -0.37 21.14
C PHE A 596 -7.01 0.23 22.36
N ILE A 597 -8.19 0.83 22.17
CA ILE A 597 -8.90 1.54 23.23
C ILE A 597 -10.35 1.05 23.28
N GLY A 598 -10.85 0.71 24.46
CA GLY A 598 -12.22 0.25 24.62
C GLY A 598 -12.54 -0.23 26.03
N LYS A 599 -13.72 -0.83 26.18
CA LYS A 599 -14.13 -1.48 27.43
C LYS A 599 -13.35 -2.80 27.64
N THR A 600 -13.36 -3.29 28.88
CA THR A 600 -12.68 -4.54 29.27
C THR A 600 -13.06 -5.73 28.42
N ARG A 601 -14.37 -5.99 28.21
CA ARG A 601 -14.85 -7.15 27.45
C ARG A 601 -14.25 -7.22 26.04
N PRO A 602 -14.33 -6.18 25.20
CA PRO A 602 -13.83 -6.29 23.83
C PRO A 602 -12.29 -6.20 23.73
N VAL A 603 -11.59 -5.37 24.53
CA VAL A 603 -10.12 -5.25 24.44
C VAL A 603 -9.43 -6.51 24.96
N SER A 604 -9.94 -7.11 26.03
CA SER A 604 -9.30 -8.29 26.65
C SER A 604 -9.27 -9.53 25.76
N LYS A 605 -10.04 -9.56 24.66
CA LYS A 605 -9.93 -10.59 23.62
C LYS A 605 -8.56 -10.63 22.98
N LEU A 606 -7.90 -9.47 22.86
CA LEU A 606 -6.55 -9.38 22.30
C LEU A 606 -5.51 -10.09 23.19
N PHE A 607 -5.78 -10.27 24.49
CA PHE A 607 -4.85 -10.94 25.40
C PHE A 607 -4.75 -12.46 25.16
N GLU A 608 -5.69 -13.04 24.42
CA GLU A 608 -5.74 -14.47 24.10
C GLU A 608 -4.93 -14.83 22.85
N THR A 609 -4.46 -13.82 22.11
CA THR A 609 -3.75 -13.97 20.83
C THR A 609 -2.56 -14.92 20.89
N ALA A 610 -1.71 -14.84 21.92
CA ALA A 610 -0.57 -15.75 22.07
C ALA A 610 -1.00 -17.22 22.24
N SER A 611 -2.08 -17.48 22.99
CA SER A 611 -2.65 -18.83 23.15
C SER A 611 -3.28 -19.33 21.87
N MET A 612 -4.00 -18.47 21.15
CA MET A 612 -4.59 -18.79 19.85
C MET A 612 -3.53 -19.14 18.81
N ILE A 613 -2.38 -18.44 18.80
CA ILE A 613 -1.27 -18.81 17.92
C ILE A 613 -0.78 -20.22 18.27
N LYS A 614 -0.58 -20.56 19.56
CA LYS A 614 -0.18 -21.93 19.96
C LYS A 614 -1.18 -22.98 19.48
N GLU A 615 -2.48 -22.68 19.57
CA GLU A 615 -3.54 -23.54 19.06
C GLU A 615 -3.42 -23.75 17.53
N MET A 616 -3.21 -22.66 16.77
CA MET A 616 -3.03 -22.70 15.31
C MET A 616 -1.81 -23.53 14.85
N LEU A 617 -0.83 -23.70 15.73
CA LEU A 617 0.43 -24.40 15.44
C LEU A 617 0.36 -25.91 15.71
N GLN A 618 -0.69 -26.42 16.35
CA GLN A 618 -0.85 -27.86 16.61
C GLN A 618 -0.97 -28.63 15.29
N GLU A 619 -0.41 -29.85 15.23
CA GLU A 619 -0.33 -30.66 13.99
C GLU A 619 -1.68 -30.91 13.31
N ASN A 620 -2.75 -31.04 14.10
CA ASN A 620 -4.10 -31.31 13.60
C ASN A 620 -4.97 -30.05 13.44
N PHE A 621 -4.45 -28.86 13.74
CA PHE A 621 -5.21 -27.63 13.60
C PHE A 621 -5.31 -27.22 12.13
N TRP A 622 -6.50 -26.78 11.72
CA TRP A 622 -6.76 -26.35 10.35
C TRP A 622 -5.77 -25.27 9.88
N GLY A 623 -5.03 -25.58 8.82
CA GLY A 623 -3.96 -24.72 8.30
C GLY A 623 -4.43 -23.35 7.80
N PHE A 624 -5.73 -23.17 7.55
CA PHE A 624 -6.29 -21.92 7.03
C PHE A 624 -6.05 -20.73 7.95
N TYR A 625 -5.97 -20.88 9.27
CA TYR A 625 -5.68 -19.72 10.15
C TYR A 625 -4.22 -19.28 10.14
N LYS A 626 -3.28 -20.14 9.70
CA LYS A 626 -1.83 -19.84 9.77
C LYS A 626 -1.45 -18.60 8.98
N HIS A 627 -2.14 -18.29 7.89
CA HIS A 627 -1.89 -17.07 7.12
C HIS A 627 -2.27 -15.79 7.91
N ARG A 628 -3.15 -15.87 8.92
CA ARG A 628 -3.55 -14.70 9.76
C ARG A 628 -2.44 -14.23 10.68
N VAL A 629 -1.48 -15.10 10.98
CA VAL A 629 -0.28 -14.73 11.75
C VAL A 629 0.62 -13.79 10.92
N LYS A 630 0.47 -13.78 9.59
CA LYS A 630 1.17 -12.85 8.70
C LYS A 630 0.42 -11.51 8.65
N TRP A 631 1.18 -10.44 8.37
CA TRP A 631 0.65 -9.13 7.94
C TRP A 631 -0.32 -8.43 8.91
N HIS A 632 -0.16 -8.59 10.24
CA HIS A 632 -1.00 -7.92 11.26
C HIS A 632 -2.52 -8.18 11.12
N THR A 633 -2.93 -9.32 10.57
CA THR A 633 -4.37 -9.63 10.31
C THR A 633 -5.06 -10.43 11.42
N LEU A 634 -4.28 -11.11 12.28
CA LEU A 634 -4.79 -11.85 13.44
C LEU A 634 -5.67 -11.01 14.40
N PRO A 635 -5.34 -9.75 14.77
CA PRO A 635 -6.19 -8.98 15.68
C PRO A 635 -7.60 -8.82 15.14
N ARG A 636 -7.75 -8.59 13.82
CA ARG A 636 -9.04 -8.49 13.15
C ARG A 636 -9.83 -9.79 13.26
N THR A 637 -9.16 -10.93 13.09
CA THR A 637 -9.76 -12.28 13.23
C THR A 637 -10.30 -12.47 14.64
N VAL A 638 -9.47 -12.18 15.66
CA VAL A 638 -9.82 -12.34 17.07
C VAL A 638 -11.02 -11.48 17.46
N LEU A 639 -11.02 -10.20 17.06
CA LEU A 639 -12.12 -9.30 17.35
C LEU A 639 -13.40 -9.70 16.60
N TYR A 640 -13.29 -10.02 15.31
CA TYR A 640 -14.43 -10.37 14.46
C TYR A 640 -15.17 -11.61 14.94
N GLU A 641 -14.45 -12.69 15.23
CA GLU A 641 -15.05 -13.92 15.75
C GLU A 641 -15.57 -13.76 17.19
N SER A 642 -15.05 -12.79 17.95
CA SER A 642 -15.48 -12.48 19.32
C SER A 642 -16.70 -11.56 19.42
N ASP A 643 -17.35 -11.25 18.29
CA ASP A 643 -18.41 -10.25 18.22
C ASP A 643 -17.99 -8.85 18.69
N VAL A 644 -16.77 -8.45 18.30
CA VAL A 644 -16.19 -7.13 18.58
C VAL A 644 -16.00 -6.33 17.29
N VAL A 645 -16.49 -5.09 17.29
CA VAL A 645 -16.40 -4.15 16.18
C VAL A 645 -15.13 -3.32 16.31
N ALA A 646 -14.16 -3.52 15.42
CA ALA A 646 -12.99 -2.64 15.37
C ALA A 646 -13.31 -1.39 14.53
N LYS A 647 -13.15 -0.19 15.13
CA LYS A 647 -13.50 1.10 14.54
C LYS A 647 -12.29 2.03 14.46
N PRO A 648 -12.03 2.66 13.30
CA PRO A 648 -11.16 3.83 13.25
C PRO A 648 -11.85 5.03 13.91
N LEU A 649 -11.07 5.97 14.46
CA LEU A 649 -11.53 7.29 14.84
C LEU A 649 -10.96 8.35 13.88
N PRO A 650 -11.81 9.13 13.20
CA PRO A 650 -11.39 10.33 12.47
C PRO A 650 -11.96 11.64 13.08
N PRO A 651 -11.12 12.68 13.29
CA PRO A 651 -9.67 12.57 13.46
C PRO A 651 -9.38 11.89 14.81
N GLY A 652 -8.63 10.79 14.77
CA GLY A 652 -8.08 10.16 15.97
C GLY A 652 -6.99 11.05 16.59
N PRO A 653 -6.42 10.65 17.74
CA PRO A 653 -5.27 11.38 18.28
C PRO A 653 -4.13 11.33 17.26
N GLY A 654 -3.59 12.50 16.91
CA GLY A 654 -2.46 12.58 16.00
C GLY A 654 -1.21 12.06 16.70
N PHE A 655 -0.41 11.28 15.97
CA PHE A 655 0.81 10.69 16.49
C PHE A 655 1.91 10.70 15.45
N TYR A 656 3.14 10.54 15.91
CA TYR A 656 4.28 10.20 15.08
C TYR A 656 5.05 9.04 15.73
N PHE A 657 5.78 8.29 14.90
CA PHE A 657 6.69 7.27 15.42
C PHE A 657 8.02 7.90 15.78
N HIS A 658 8.48 7.69 17.02
CA HIS A 658 9.85 8.00 17.38
C HIS A 658 10.79 6.94 16.80
N ARG A 659 11.44 7.25 15.66
CA ARG A 659 12.30 6.29 14.93
C ARG A 659 13.73 6.18 15.46
N ALA A 660 14.05 6.85 16.58
CA ALA A 660 15.39 6.89 17.16
C ALA A 660 16.46 7.37 16.16
N ARG A 661 16.21 8.56 15.63
CA ARG A 661 17.10 9.32 14.76
C ARG A 661 18.43 9.58 15.49
N TYR A 662 19.54 9.33 14.79
CA TYR A 662 20.88 9.63 15.31
C TYR A 662 21.10 11.15 15.30
N GLU A 663 21.77 11.65 16.33
CA GLU A 663 22.24 13.04 16.35
C GLU A 663 23.43 13.20 15.39
N LEU A 664 23.49 14.33 14.67
CA LEU A 664 24.58 14.61 13.73
C LEU A 664 25.96 14.51 14.39
N ASN A 665 26.07 14.92 15.65
CA ASN A 665 27.31 14.90 16.41
C ASN A 665 27.90 13.50 16.59
N LEU A 666 27.08 12.43 16.54
CA LEU A 666 27.55 11.04 16.68
C LEU A 666 28.35 10.53 15.48
N ILE A 667 28.17 11.17 14.32
CA ILE A 667 28.79 10.78 13.04
C ILE A 667 29.56 11.93 12.36
N ARG A 668 29.65 13.08 13.04
CA ARG A 668 30.19 14.33 12.48
C ARG A 668 31.65 14.18 12.05
N GLN A 669 32.47 13.55 12.89
CA GLN A 669 33.90 13.39 12.61
C GLN A 669 34.15 12.51 11.39
N GLU A 670 33.36 11.44 11.27
CA GLU A 670 33.40 10.52 10.14
C GLU A 670 32.92 11.18 8.85
N LEU A 671 31.83 11.96 8.90
CA LEU A 671 31.35 12.73 7.74
C LEU A 671 32.34 13.81 7.29
N VAL A 672 32.99 14.52 8.22
CA VAL A 672 34.06 15.45 7.87
C VAL A 672 35.17 14.69 7.13
N SER A 673 35.58 13.54 7.66
CA SER A 673 36.66 12.74 7.08
C SER A 673 36.32 12.21 5.67
N ASP A 674 35.10 11.69 5.48
CA ASP A 674 34.61 11.21 4.19
C ASP A 674 34.52 12.34 3.15
N THR A 675 34.25 13.57 3.60
CA THR A 675 34.08 14.71 2.69
C THR A 675 35.35 15.52 2.42
N LEU A 676 36.46 15.32 3.14
CA LEU A 676 37.67 16.15 3.03
C LEU A 676 38.23 16.28 1.59
N ASN A 677 38.18 15.21 0.81
CA ASN A 677 38.79 15.15 -0.53
C ASN A 677 37.78 14.94 -1.68
N ALA A 678 36.49 14.82 -1.37
CA ALA A 678 35.45 14.60 -2.37
C ALA A 678 35.06 15.91 -3.08
N THR A 679 34.98 15.92 -4.40
CA THR A 679 34.70 17.12 -5.22
C THR A 679 33.27 17.23 -5.72
N ASP A 680 32.47 16.17 -5.57
CA ASP A 680 31.09 16.13 -6.01
C ASP A 680 30.16 17.04 -5.18
N GLU A 681 29.01 17.35 -5.79
CA GLU A 681 28.01 18.27 -5.24
C GLU A 681 27.49 17.81 -3.88
N THR A 682 27.15 16.52 -3.74
CA THR A 682 26.61 15.95 -2.51
C THR A 682 27.60 16.11 -1.35
N ALA A 683 28.88 15.79 -1.56
CA ALA A 683 29.92 15.99 -0.55
C ALA A 683 30.15 17.47 -0.21
N ARG A 684 29.97 18.39 -1.18
CA ARG A 684 30.03 19.84 -0.93
C ARG A 684 28.86 20.31 -0.07
N GLN A 685 27.66 19.85 -0.35
CA GLN A 685 26.45 20.15 0.44
C GLN A 685 26.59 19.63 1.88
N VAL A 686 27.09 18.41 2.07
CA VAL A 686 27.37 17.89 3.41
C VAL A 686 28.39 18.78 4.14
N ARG A 687 29.50 19.19 3.51
CA ARG A 687 30.46 20.11 4.16
C ARG A 687 29.84 21.44 4.55
N GLN A 688 28.94 22.00 3.73
CA GLN A 688 28.21 23.23 4.06
C GLN A 688 27.30 23.04 5.28
N LEU A 689 26.69 21.86 5.44
CA LEU A 689 25.89 21.52 6.63
C LEU A 689 26.74 21.31 7.89
N LEU A 690 27.99 20.89 7.72
CA LEU A 690 28.92 20.63 8.82
C LEU A 690 29.75 21.86 9.25
N ALA A 691 29.72 22.94 8.48
CA ALA A 691 30.31 24.23 8.81
C ALA A 691 29.33 25.03 9.69
#